data_AF-A0A9N9FCN3-F1
#
_entry.id   AF-A0A9N9FCN3-F1
#
_cell.length_a   1.000
_cell.length_b   1.000
_cell.length_c   1.000
_cell.angle_alpha   90.00
_cell.angle_beta   90.00
_cell.angle_gamma   90.00
#
_symmetry.space_group_name_H-M   'P 1'
#
loop_
_entity.id
_entity.type
_entity.pdbx_description
1 polymer ?
#
loop_
_entity_poly.entity_id
_entity_poly.type
_entity_poly.pdbx_seq_one_letter_code
_entity_poly.pdbx_strand_id
1 'polypeptide(L)'
;MMDNVDPQEYEEFAAEYRVNNHDAKDGEIILAYLARKQKQQVSVPFKRKLMDDESSSKRPKTGLELWDYWFDTLTSTVNIHAPPKLYPESAQELAGRFRKSGVFLPFSGKSSVDMRLDEHPTPMGKKLVELFRKTNNFNILISFSGAGKTRAIFDVAMQNRGVFLMYIECKVEVVGEPTSNRNFAQLYEDIETVDDTTGLQNNDGKAEARRLISLEYTSRIFYLILLIRKIKDLTPRSYLLSQLNGRQESIAEIKSSLKIESKGNLDELFRVASHKLSDILPPGSQLAIAIDEASTASKLFYPKFHNIHGNPRGLLMPMLEFLIPSRKIPVVIAGTSFTLKHGDKVESDVGKTTNENVIMDFETLTIDKVKAYIKHYLNLSGCDIGRIEDWKYLAGRPHLAARLLCEIVQGENREQNETKQTVLERAIKETVNVISKRLTEGLSFLTKDVIGKRDPLALILQNILENVFISCHFFSGIGHVTDYDDKSTRLVECGITSLRQTQSVRYIQVNEPLAIRVVNTVLGIEFKSPATTLTNRLFAKLNERANASDTSKGKAWEYLILAQMLTYNGKKVVDLIKLFYNDHQILQEKLHRKPNGDSLKVTELPKWTYTATFNVESYGDVEMLSLLCNKSYEDGVDVISDWLASPENRKYILQPENAMRPDGLYIGHIDGHHSHYWTLLFSAKFYSNAMSGQEINQDKNSTNWSLAYYTKDLRKAPNCHLIDKLAEARRLYKHHGSLRIHFIMPGLASCSDGSDRGGCRVEDNDVIMYIDRTMLGKLFQSSPDIAESIEVLLE
;
A
#
# COMPACT_ATOMS: atom_id res chain seq x y z
N MET A 1 -23.02 35.23 -4.39
CA MET A 1 -23.88 34.91 -3.21
C MET A 1 -24.83 36.04 -2.82
N MET A 2 -24.62 37.29 -3.27
CA MET A 2 -25.56 38.41 -2.99
C MET A 2 -26.70 38.58 -4.01
N ASP A 3 -26.72 37.82 -5.11
CA ASP A 3 -27.65 38.06 -6.23
C ASP A 3 -29.11 37.61 -5.98
N ASN A 4 -29.44 37.09 -4.79
CA ASN A 4 -30.77 36.59 -4.42
C ASN A 4 -31.33 37.20 -3.11
N VAL A 5 -30.76 38.31 -2.62
CA VAL A 5 -31.24 38.98 -1.41
C VAL A 5 -32.28 40.03 -1.79
N ASP A 6 -33.50 39.91 -1.27
CA ASP A 6 -34.50 40.99 -1.35
C ASP A 6 -33.97 42.19 -0.53
N PRO A 7 -33.63 43.33 -1.17
CA PRO A 7 -33.00 44.46 -0.48
C PRO A 7 -33.87 45.04 0.62
N GLN A 8 -35.20 44.99 0.46
CA GLN A 8 -36.13 45.59 1.42
C GLN A 8 -36.23 44.71 2.69
N GLU A 9 -36.27 43.39 2.52
CA GLU A 9 -36.28 42.44 3.63
C GLU A 9 -34.96 42.45 4.41
N TYR A 10 -33.83 42.62 3.72
CA TYR A 10 -32.53 42.75 4.37
C TYR A 10 -32.43 44.03 5.21
N GLU A 11 -32.90 45.17 4.71
CA GLU A 11 -32.87 46.43 5.46
C GLU A 11 -33.78 46.40 6.70
N GLU A 12 -34.96 45.78 6.61
CA GLU A 12 -35.84 45.57 7.77
C GLU A 12 -35.17 44.69 8.84
N PHE A 13 -34.54 43.58 8.42
CA PHE A 13 -33.78 42.73 9.32
C PHE A 13 -32.57 43.44 9.93
N ALA A 14 -31.82 44.20 9.12
CA ALA A 14 -30.64 44.93 9.57
C ALA A 14 -31.02 46.02 10.59
N ALA A 15 -32.15 46.70 10.40
CA ALA A 15 -32.68 47.66 11.36
C ALA A 15 -33.06 46.96 12.68
N GLU A 16 -33.80 45.84 12.63
CA GLU A 16 -34.17 45.03 13.80
C GLU A 16 -32.92 44.51 14.54
N TYR A 17 -31.91 44.05 13.80
CA TYR A 17 -30.70 43.47 14.36
C TYR A 17 -29.81 44.51 15.04
N ARG A 18 -29.69 45.71 14.46
CA ARG A 18 -28.92 46.83 15.02
C ARG A 18 -29.58 47.44 16.27
N VAL A 19 -30.90 47.39 16.37
CA VAL A 19 -31.63 47.80 17.59
C VAL A 19 -31.29 46.86 18.75
N ASN A 20 -31.15 45.56 18.47
CA ASN A 20 -30.84 44.56 19.49
C ASN A 20 -29.32 44.41 19.75
N ASN A 21 -28.47 44.92 18.85
CA ASN A 21 -27.01 44.80 18.91
C ASN A 21 -26.35 46.09 18.43
N HIS A 22 -26.21 47.06 19.34
CA HIS A 22 -25.83 48.45 19.02
C HIS A 22 -24.44 48.65 18.37
N ASP A 23 -23.57 47.62 18.34
CA ASP A 23 -22.23 47.68 17.74
C ASP A 23 -22.00 46.64 16.61
N ALA A 24 -23.06 45.99 16.10
CA ALA A 24 -22.92 44.95 15.08
C ALA A 24 -22.37 45.51 13.75
N LYS A 25 -21.29 44.90 13.24
CA LYS A 25 -20.70 45.27 11.93
C LYS A 25 -21.52 44.66 10.79
N ASP A 26 -21.51 45.30 9.62
CA ASP A 26 -22.31 44.84 8.46
C ASP A 26 -22.06 43.38 8.07
N GLY A 27 -20.83 42.88 8.22
CA GLY A 27 -20.51 41.47 7.98
C GLY A 27 -21.24 40.48 8.92
N GLU A 28 -21.48 40.87 10.17
CA GLU A 28 -22.23 40.05 11.15
C GLU A 28 -23.72 40.07 10.86
N ILE A 29 -24.25 41.22 10.43
CA ILE A 29 -25.65 41.37 10.04
C ILE A 29 -25.96 40.51 8.82
N ILE A 30 -25.06 40.49 7.83
CA ILE A 30 -25.18 39.64 6.64
C ILE A 30 -25.18 38.16 7.02
N LEU A 31 -24.25 37.73 7.90
CA LEU A 31 -24.20 36.34 8.35
C LEU A 31 -25.45 35.93 9.14
N ALA A 32 -25.94 36.81 10.02
CA ALA A 32 -27.16 36.57 10.79
C ALA A 32 -28.41 36.52 9.88
N TYR A 33 -28.47 37.37 8.86
CA TYR A 33 -29.54 37.38 7.87
C TYR A 33 -29.55 36.08 7.05
N LEU A 34 -28.38 35.65 6.57
CA LEU A 34 -28.23 34.40 5.83
C LEU A 34 -28.61 33.19 6.70
N ALA A 35 -28.20 33.17 7.97
CA ALA A 35 -28.60 32.12 8.92
C ALA A 35 -30.11 32.10 9.19
N ARG A 36 -30.78 33.26 9.25
CA ARG A 36 -32.25 33.36 9.38
C ARG A 36 -32.95 32.85 8.13
N LYS A 37 -32.47 33.19 6.93
CA LYS A 37 -32.99 32.65 5.66
C LYS A 37 -32.80 31.14 5.54
N GLN A 38 -31.66 30.62 6.00
CA GLN A 38 -31.40 29.18 6.02
C GLN A 38 -32.35 28.46 7.01
N LYS A 39 -32.65 29.06 8.17
CA LYS A 39 -33.68 28.55 9.10
C LYS A 39 -35.09 28.64 8.54
N GLN A 40 -35.45 29.68 7.81
CA GLN A 40 -36.77 29.84 7.18
C GLN A 40 -36.97 28.92 5.97
N GLN A 41 -35.91 28.57 5.22
CA GLN A 41 -35.97 27.54 4.19
C GLN A 41 -36.17 26.12 4.78
N VAL A 42 -35.77 25.91 6.03
CA VAL A 42 -35.98 24.65 6.78
C VAL A 42 -37.34 24.61 7.49
N SER A 43 -38.05 25.74 7.64
CA SER A 43 -39.35 25.81 8.31
C SER A 43 -40.48 26.27 7.38
N VAL A 44 -40.93 25.36 6.50
CA VAL A 44 -42.34 25.39 6.06
C VAL A 44 -43.12 24.52 7.05
N PRO A 45 -43.94 25.11 7.95
CA PRO A 45 -44.78 24.30 8.82
C PRO A 45 -45.98 23.81 8.00
N PHE A 46 -45.90 22.58 7.51
CA PHE A 46 -47.08 21.87 7.03
C PHE A 46 -47.94 21.48 8.24
N LYS A 47 -48.73 22.44 8.76
CA LYS A 47 -49.83 22.16 9.68
C LYS A 47 -50.91 21.40 8.89
N ARG A 48 -50.74 20.08 8.74
CA ARG A 48 -51.89 19.20 8.52
C ARG A 48 -52.57 19.09 9.88
N LYS A 49 -53.81 19.58 9.98
CA LYS A 49 -54.73 19.26 11.07
C LYS A 49 -54.70 17.74 11.23
N LEU A 50 -54.18 17.28 12.36
CA LEU A 50 -54.59 16.00 12.96
C LEU A 50 -56.11 16.11 13.08
N MET A 51 -56.83 15.45 12.18
CA MET A 51 -58.18 15.04 12.52
C MET A 51 -58.01 13.92 13.53
N ASP A 52 -58.61 14.15 14.69
CA ASP A 52 -58.90 13.16 15.71
C ASP A 52 -59.52 11.93 15.05
N ASP A 53 -58.71 10.89 14.86
CA ASP A 53 -59.18 9.52 14.65
C ASP A 53 -58.24 8.52 15.35
N GLU A 54 -57.71 8.92 16.51
CA GLU A 54 -56.95 8.07 17.44
C GLU A 54 -57.82 7.02 18.17
N SER A 55 -59.01 6.69 17.64
CA SER A 55 -59.92 5.72 18.25
C SER A 55 -60.24 4.49 17.38
N SER A 56 -59.44 4.17 16.36
CA SER A 56 -59.56 2.88 15.65
C SER A 56 -58.23 2.20 15.31
N SER A 57 -57.72 1.46 16.30
CA SER A 57 -57.05 0.15 16.22
C SER A 57 -55.73 0.07 17.00
N LYS A 58 -55.83 -0.48 18.22
CA LYS A 58 -54.69 -0.98 19.02
C LYS A 58 -54.12 -2.29 18.46
N ARG A 59 -54.05 -2.43 17.13
CA ARG A 59 -53.42 -3.58 16.48
C ARG A 59 -52.16 -3.08 15.79
N PRO A 60 -50.97 -3.65 16.06
CA PRO A 60 -49.80 -3.37 15.25
C PRO A 60 -50.14 -3.67 13.79
N LYS A 61 -49.98 -2.68 12.91
CA LYS A 61 -50.20 -2.85 11.47
C LYS A 61 -49.36 -4.02 10.99
N THR A 62 -49.95 -4.93 10.21
CA THR A 62 -49.18 -6.03 9.62
C THR A 62 -48.18 -5.46 8.61
N GLY A 63 -47.08 -6.18 8.34
CA GLY A 63 -46.10 -5.72 7.34
C GLY A 63 -46.69 -5.49 5.95
N LEU A 64 -47.78 -6.18 5.60
CA LEU A 64 -48.53 -5.98 4.36
C LEU A 64 -49.34 -4.67 4.39
N GLU A 65 -50.01 -4.37 5.49
CA GLU A 65 -50.75 -3.10 5.65
C GLU A 65 -49.82 -1.88 5.60
N LEU A 66 -48.64 -1.99 6.23
CA LEU A 66 -47.60 -0.95 6.14
C LEU A 66 -47.10 -0.81 4.70
N TRP A 67 -46.84 -1.92 4.02
CA TRP A 67 -46.40 -1.93 2.64
C TRP A 67 -47.41 -1.25 1.71
N ASP A 68 -48.69 -1.66 1.73
CA ASP A 68 -49.71 -1.15 0.82
C ASP A 68 -49.87 0.37 0.98
N TYR A 69 -49.95 0.85 2.23
CA TYR A 69 -50.03 2.28 2.52
C TYR A 69 -48.83 3.08 2.00
N TRP A 70 -47.62 2.65 2.34
CA TRP A 70 -46.41 3.39 1.99
C TRP A 70 -46.06 3.28 0.52
N PHE A 71 -46.29 2.11 -0.08
CA PHE A 71 -46.08 1.92 -1.50
C PHE A 71 -46.95 2.85 -2.33
N ASP A 72 -48.25 2.94 -2.03
CA ASP A 72 -49.18 3.83 -2.75
C ASP A 72 -48.86 5.31 -2.48
N THR A 73 -48.60 5.66 -1.22
CA THR A 73 -48.23 7.03 -0.83
C THR A 73 -46.98 7.48 -1.59
N LEU A 74 -45.88 6.74 -1.50
CA LEU A 74 -44.62 7.10 -2.15
C LEU A 74 -44.72 7.11 -3.68
N THR A 75 -45.52 6.21 -4.27
CA THR A 75 -45.75 6.19 -5.72
C THR A 75 -46.44 7.47 -6.21
N SER A 76 -47.28 8.08 -5.37
CA SER A 76 -48.01 9.31 -5.67
C SER A 76 -47.26 10.60 -5.29
N THR A 77 -46.37 10.56 -4.31
CA THR A 77 -45.73 11.77 -3.76
C THR A 77 -44.28 11.97 -4.19
N VAL A 78 -43.52 10.90 -4.46
CA VAL A 78 -42.07 11.00 -4.74
C VAL A 78 -41.83 11.15 -6.24
N ASN A 79 -41.00 12.12 -6.61
CA ASN A 79 -40.61 12.29 -8.00
C ASN A 79 -39.41 11.40 -8.34
N ILE A 80 -39.59 10.46 -9.26
CA ILE A 80 -38.55 9.54 -9.70
C ILE A 80 -38.08 9.94 -11.10
N HIS A 81 -36.83 10.37 -11.19
CA HIS A 81 -36.25 10.82 -12.45
C HIS A 81 -35.46 9.70 -13.17
N ALA A 82 -35.51 9.65 -14.51
CA ALA A 82 -34.86 8.63 -15.34
C ALA A 82 -33.31 8.69 -15.37
N PRO A 83 -32.57 7.60 -15.08
CA PRO A 83 -31.12 7.57 -14.84
C PRO A 83 -30.23 8.45 -15.75
N PRO A 84 -29.11 9.02 -15.24
CA PRO A 84 -28.22 9.85 -16.05
C PRO A 84 -27.48 9.03 -17.11
N LYS A 85 -27.12 9.69 -18.23
CA LYS A 85 -26.34 9.06 -19.31
C LYS A 85 -24.87 8.91 -18.89
N LEU A 86 -24.29 7.72 -19.09
CA LEU A 86 -22.89 7.41 -18.80
C LEU A 86 -21.90 8.05 -19.80
N TYR A 87 -22.29 8.11 -21.06
CA TYR A 87 -21.50 8.66 -22.17
C TYR A 87 -22.24 9.84 -22.80
N PRO A 88 -22.31 11.01 -22.13
CA PRO A 88 -22.94 12.18 -22.72
C PRO A 88 -22.10 12.64 -23.92
N GLU A 89 -22.72 12.72 -25.10
CA GLU A 89 -22.05 13.12 -26.36
C GLU A 89 -21.31 14.46 -26.20
N SER A 90 -21.93 15.43 -25.53
CA SER A 90 -21.35 16.75 -25.27
C SER A 90 -20.04 16.71 -24.48
N ALA A 91 -19.81 15.67 -23.66
CA ALA A 91 -18.60 15.55 -22.85
C ALA A 91 -17.47 14.79 -23.57
N GLN A 92 -17.78 14.04 -24.63
CA GLN A 92 -16.76 13.27 -25.36
C GLN A 92 -15.76 14.18 -26.10
N GLU A 93 -16.17 15.41 -26.42
CA GLU A 93 -15.30 16.43 -27.03
C GLU A 93 -14.24 16.97 -26.07
N LEU A 94 -14.41 16.79 -24.75
CA LEU A 94 -13.48 17.31 -23.74
C LEU A 94 -12.08 16.69 -23.83
N ALA A 95 -11.94 15.51 -24.45
CA ALA A 95 -10.65 14.88 -24.66
C ALA A 95 -9.81 15.56 -25.76
N GLY A 96 -10.38 16.52 -26.51
CA GLY A 96 -9.65 17.36 -27.47
C GLY A 96 -8.77 16.55 -28.43
N ARG A 97 -7.48 16.88 -28.48
CA ARG A 97 -6.50 16.25 -29.38
C ARG A 97 -6.10 14.83 -28.96
N PHE A 98 -6.47 14.43 -27.75
CA PHE A 98 -6.32 13.07 -27.25
C PHE A 98 -7.53 12.18 -27.55
N ARG A 99 -8.61 12.74 -28.11
CA ARG A 99 -9.78 11.96 -28.51
C ARG A 99 -9.39 10.83 -29.46
N LYS A 100 -9.99 9.66 -29.24
CA LYS A 100 -9.82 8.47 -30.08
C LYS A 100 -11.16 8.10 -30.67
N SER A 101 -11.20 7.95 -32.00
CA SER A 101 -12.44 7.62 -32.70
C SER A 101 -12.99 6.27 -32.23
N GLY A 102 -14.31 6.21 -32.01
CA GLY A 102 -15.01 5.00 -31.56
C GLY A 102 -14.78 4.61 -30.10
N VAL A 103 -14.09 5.43 -29.31
CA VAL A 103 -13.85 5.18 -27.88
C VAL A 103 -14.52 6.27 -27.04
N PHE A 104 -15.28 5.85 -26.04
CA PHE A 104 -16.06 6.74 -25.18
C PHE A 104 -15.53 6.74 -23.75
N LEU A 105 -15.31 7.93 -23.21
CA LEU A 105 -14.90 8.11 -21.82
C LEU A 105 -16.15 8.12 -20.91
N PRO A 106 -16.15 7.37 -19.79
CA PRO A 106 -17.24 7.42 -18.83
C PRO A 106 -17.21 8.74 -18.05
N PHE A 107 -18.36 9.39 -17.89
CA PHE A 107 -18.50 10.63 -17.12
C PHE A 107 -19.43 10.46 -15.92
N SER A 108 -19.02 11.03 -14.78
CA SER A 108 -19.92 11.29 -13.65
C SER A 108 -20.49 12.70 -13.80
N GLY A 109 -21.70 12.80 -14.34
CA GLY A 109 -22.33 14.09 -14.64
C GLY A 109 -21.85 14.71 -15.96
N LYS A 110 -21.74 16.05 -16.02
CA LYS A 110 -21.55 16.78 -17.28
C LYS A 110 -20.10 17.04 -17.70
N SER A 111 -19.13 16.98 -16.78
CA SER A 111 -17.78 17.50 -17.06
C SER A 111 -16.61 16.69 -16.48
N SER A 112 -16.87 15.67 -15.65
CA SER A 112 -15.82 14.93 -14.95
C SER A 112 -15.74 13.48 -15.41
N VAL A 113 -14.58 13.08 -15.95
CA VAL A 113 -14.30 11.68 -16.28
C VAL A 113 -14.27 10.87 -14.98
N ASP A 114 -14.94 9.72 -14.98
CA ASP A 114 -14.94 8.80 -13.84
C ASP A 114 -14.66 7.37 -14.28
N MET A 115 -13.39 7.01 -14.21
CA MET A 115 -12.92 5.68 -14.60
C MET A 115 -13.37 4.57 -13.65
N ARG A 116 -14.08 4.87 -12.55
CA ARG A 116 -14.77 3.83 -11.77
C ARG A 116 -15.99 3.27 -12.52
N LEU A 117 -16.50 4.01 -13.52
CA LEU A 117 -17.69 3.69 -14.32
C LEU A 117 -17.38 3.19 -15.74
N ASP A 118 -16.13 2.90 -16.06
CA ASP A 118 -15.77 2.16 -17.29
C ASP A 118 -16.47 0.78 -17.33
N GLU A 119 -16.79 0.28 -18.52
CA GLU A 119 -17.52 -0.96 -18.74
C GLU A 119 -16.64 -2.21 -18.80
N HIS A 120 -15.33 -2.08 -18.93
CA HIS A 120 -14.38 -3.20 -18.93
C HIS A 120 -14.10 -3.64 -17.49
N PRO A 121 -14.62 -4.79 -17.04
CA PRO A 121 -14.51 -5.17 -15.65
C PRO A 121 -13.10 -5.63 -15.30
N THR A 122 -12.64 -5.22 -14.12
CA THR A 122 -11.39 -5.72 -13.53
C THR A 122 -11.51 -7.21 -13.17
N PRO A 123 -10.39 -7.95 -13.02
CA PRO A 123 -10.43 -9.32 -12.53
C PRO A 123 -11.18 -9.46 -11.19
N MET A 124 -10.99 -8.50 -10.28
CA MET A 124 -11.69 -8.46 -9.00
C MET A 124 -13.20 -8.22 -9.16
N GLY A 125 -13.60 -7.31 -10.05
CA GLY A 125 -15.01 -7.09 -10.36
C GLY A 125 -15.71 -8.33 -10.91
N LYS A 126 -15.04 -9.12 -11.76
CA LYS A 126 -15.56 -10.42 -12.23
C LYS A 126 -15.72 -11.42 -11.08
N LYS A 127 -14.70 -11.52 -10.21
CA LYS A 127 -14.70 -12.37 -9.01
C LYS A 127 -15.87 -12.02 -8.07
N LEU A 128 -16.12 -10.73 -7.83
CA LEU A 128 -17.22 -10.27 -6.97
C LEU A 128 -18.61 -10.65 -7.50
N VAL A 129 -18.85 -10.52 -8.82
CA VAL A 129 -20.11 -10.96 -9.42
C VAL A 129 -20.36 -12.45 -9.19
N GLU A 130 -19.32 -13.28 -9.31
CA GLU A 130 -19.44 -14.71 -9.02
C GLU A 130 -19.70 -15.00 -7.55
N LEU A 131 -19.02 -14.29 -6.63
CA LEU A 131 -19.20 -14.47 -5.20
C LEU A 131 -20.62 -14.13 -4.76
N PHE A 132 -21.19 -13.04 -5.28
CA PHE A 132 -22.57 -12.67 -5.00
C PHE A 132 -23.58 -13.69 -5.53
N ARG A 133 -23.27 -14.41 -6.60
CA ARG A 133 -24.15 -15.46 -7.14
C ARG A 133 -24.03 -16.80 -6.40
N LYS A 134 -22.85 -17.09 -5.86
CA LYS A 134 -22.52 -18.37 -5.21
C LYS A 134 -22.82 -18.35 -3.71
N THR A 135 -22.78 -17.18 -3.07
CA THR A 135 -22.83 -17.05 -1.61
C THR A 135 -23.69 -15.85 -1.17
N ASN A 136 -24.51 -16.05 -0.14
CA ASN A 136 -25.26 -14.96 0.51
C ASN A 136 -24.46 -14.36 1.69
N ASN A 137 -23.15 -14.16 1.49
CA ASN A 137 -22.21 -13.87 2.56
C ASN A 137 -21.75 -12.41 2.58
N PHE A 138 -21.10 -12.03 3.69
CA PHE A 138 -20.30 -10.83 3.80
C PHE A 138 -18.94 -11.03 3.10
N ASN A 139 -18.63 -10.15 2.16
CA ASN A 139 -17.35 -10.12 1.46
C ASN A 139 -16.61 -8.86 1.89
N ILE A 140 -15.41 -9.01 2.45
CA ILE A 140 -14.65 -7.89 3.01
C ILE A 140 -13.47 -7.60 2.09
N LEU A 141 -13.44 -6.40 1.50
CA LEU A 141 -12.37 -5.92 0.64
C LEU A 141 -11.40 -5.05 1.46
N ILE A 142 -10.15 -5.51 1.59
CA ILE A 142 -9.12 -4.80 2.36
C ILE A 142 -7.92 -4.54 1.46
N SER A 143 -7.58 -3.26 1.28
CA SER A 143 -6.37 -2.82 0.60
C SER A 143 -6.16 -1.33 0.81
N PHE A 144 -4.97 -0.83 0.51
CA PHE A 144 -4.65 0.59 0.63
C PHE A 144 -5.52 1.50 -0.29
N SER A 145 -5.50 2.81 -0.04
CA SER A 145 -6.28 3.77 -0.83
C SER A 145 -5.82 3.83 -2.29
N GLY A 146 -6.77 3.77 -3.23
CA GLY A 146 -6.49 3.77 -4.67
C GLY A 146 -6.18 2.40 -5.29
N ALA A 147 -6.23 1.31 -4.52
CA ALA A 147 -6.00 -0.05 -5.02
C ALA A 147 -7.10 -0.61 -5.95
N GLY A 148 -8.24 0.09 -6.09
CA GLY A 148 -9.33 -0.32 -6.98
C GLY A 148 -10.54 -0.99 -6.30
N LYS A 149 -10.70 -0.85 -4.97
CA LYS A 149 -11.85 -1.40 -4.22
C LYS A 149 -13.20 -0.91 -4.75
N THR A 150 -13.43 0.41 -4.76
CA THR A 150 -14.66 1.03 -5.31
C THR A 150 -14.88 0.66 -6.77
N ARG A 151 -13.80 0.60 -7.56
CA ARG A 151 -13.87 0.19 -8.97
C ARG A 151 -14.40 -1.25 -9.12
N ALA A 152 -13.89 -2.18 -8.31
CA ALA A 152 -14.36 -3.56 -8.30
C ALA A 152 -15.82 -3.67 -7.85
N ILE A 153 -16.26 -2.84 -6.89
CA ILE A 153 -17.66 -2.74 -6.49
C ILE A 153 -18.52 -2.25 -7.67
N PHE A 154 -18.10 -1.19 -8.38
CA PHE A 154 -18.86 -0.65 -9.50
C PHE A 154 -18.92 -1.62 -10.68
N ASP A 155 -17.84 -2.37 -10.94
CA ASP A 155 -17.80 -3.42 -11.97
C ASP A 155 -18.98 -4.39 -11.86
N VAL A 156 -19.47 -4.68 -10.64
CA VAL A 156 -20.62 -5.57 -10.41
C VAL A 156 -21.86 -5.06 -11.15
N ALA A 157 -22.16 -3.76 -11.01
CA ALA A 157 -23.30 -3.14 -11.69
C ALA A 157 -22.99 -2.85 -13.17
N MET A 158 -21.77 -2.40 -13.48
CA MET A 158 -21.36 -2.01 -14.84
C MET A 158 -21.43 -3.17 -15.83
N GLN A 159 -21.20 -4.40 -15.38
CA GLN A 159 -21.31 -5.61 -16.21
C GLN A 159 -22.74 -5.97 -16.62
N ASN A 160 -23.78 -5.35 -16.04
CA ASN A 160 -25.20 -5.63 -16.32
C ASN A 160 -25.57 -7.12 -16.21
N ARG A 161 -24.92 -7.83 -15.29
CA ARG A 161 -25.09 -9.28 -15.06
C ARG A 161 -26.20 -9.60 -14.04
N GLY A 162 -27.21 -8.76 -13.92
CA GLY A 162 -28.38 -8.95 -13.04
C GLY A 162 -28.18 -8.60 -11.56
N VAL A 163 -27.03 -8.07 -11.15
CA VAL A 163 -26.81 -7.68 -9.74
C VAL A 163 -27.05 -6.19 -9.55
N PHE A 164 -28.21 -5.83 -8.99
CA PHE A 164 -28.55 -4.46 -8.63
C PHE A 164 -27.84 -4.09 -7.32
N LEU A 165 -26.97 -3.09 -7.37
CA LEU A 165 -26.11 -2.72 -6.25
C LEU A 165 -26.67 -1.51 -5.49
N MET A 166 -27.10 -1.71 -4.24
CA MET A 166 -27.37 -0.61 -3.32
C MET A 166 -26.02 -0.11 -2.77
N TYR A 167 -25.62 1.10 -3.18
CA TYR A 167 -24.29 1.65 -2.87
C TYR A 167 -24.34 2.69 -1.76
N ILE A 168 -23.59 2.45 -0.68
CA ILE A 168 -23.43 3.34 0.47
C ILE A 168 -21.95 3.70 0.56
N GLU A 169 -21.61 4.98 0.45
CA GLU A 169 -20.24 5.48 0.62
C GLU A 169 -20.17 6.17 1.98
N CYS A 170 -19.36 5.64 2.89
CA CYS A 170 -19.24 6.14 4.25
C CYS A 170 -18.31 7.36 4.34
N LYS A 171 -18.66 8.44 3.65
CA LYS A 171 -17.98 9.74 3.74
C LYS A 171 -18.88 10.79 4.37
N VAL A 172 -18.32 11.57 5.30
CA VAL A 172 -19.03 12.61 6.05
C VAL A 172 -18.99 13.95 5.32
N GLU A 173 -17.87 14.29 4.69
CA GLU A 173 -17.74 15.55 3.95
C GLU A 173 -18.30 15.42 2.53
N VAL A 174 -19.35 16.20 2.22
CA VAL A 174 -19.82 16.41 0.85
C VAL A 174 -18.96 17.50 0.20
N VAL A 175 -17.74 17.14 -0.18
CA VAL A 175 -17.00 17.94 -1.17
C VAL A 175 -17.84 17.88 -2.45
N GLY A 176 -17.98 18.99 -3.19
CA GLY A 176 -18.89 19.16 -4.35
C GLY A 176 -18.69 18.20 -5.55
N GLU A 177 -18.12 17.02 -5.34
CA GLU A 177 -18.03 15.91 -6.26
C GLU A 177 -19.41 15.35 -6.61
N PRO A 178 -19.69 15.12 -7.91
CA PRO A 178 -20.99 14.63 -8.38
C PRO A 178 -21.40 13.27 -7.82
N THR A 179 -20.46 12.47 -7.30
CA THR A 179 -20.67 11.07 -6.87
C THR A 179 -20.78 10.88 -5.35
N SER A 180 -20.64 11.94 -4.57
CA SER A 180 -20.66 11.88 -3.10
C SER A 180 -22.03 11.43 -2.57
N ASN A 181 -22.05 10.51 -1.60
CA ASN A 181 -23.30 10.03 -0.99
C ASN A 181 -23.84 11.00 0.08
N ARG A 182 -24.69 11.93 -0.34
CA ARG A 182 -25.34 12.94 0.53
C ARG A 182 -26.26 12.32 1.57
N ASN A 183 -26.87 11.17 1.28
CA ASN A 183 -27.79 10.51 2.21
C ASN A 183 -27.07 9.90 3.43
N PHE A 184 -25.84 9.39 3.24
CA PHE A 184 -25.01 8.93 4.36
C PHE A 184 -24.49 10.10 5.19
N ALA A 185 -24.05 11.20 4.57
CA ALA A 185 -23.66 12.41 5.29
C ALA A 185 -24.82 12.95 6.16
N GLN A 186 -26.04 13.00 5.62
CA GLN A 186 -27.22 13.35 6.40
C GLN A 186 -27.50 12.36 7.55
N LEU A 187 -27.33 11.06 7.32
CA LEU A 187 -27.46 10.05 8.38
C LEU A 187 -26.45 10.30 9.51
N TYR A 188 -25.22 10.67 9.18
CA TYR A 188 -24.21 11.04 10.16
C TYR A 188 -24.65 12.25 10.98
N GLU A 189 -25.06 13.35 10.33
CA GLU A 189 -25.52 14.58 11.01
C GLU A 189 -26.73 14.34 11.92
N ASP A 190 -27.68 13.51 11.46
CA ASP A 190 -28.86 13.15 12.24
C ASP A 190 -28.45 12.36 13.51
N ILE A 191 -27.48 11.44 13.40
CA ILE A 191 -26.97 10.66 14.54
C ILE A 191 -26.11 11.51 15.47
N GLU A 192 -25.31 12.44 14.94
CA GLU A 192 -24.54 13.41 15.71
C GLU A 192 -25.48 14.29 16.55
N THR A 193 -26.59 14.76 15.97
CA THR A 193 -27.63 15.50 16.71
C THR A 193 -28.25 14.66 17.83
N VAL A 194 -28.50 13.37 17.59
CA VAL A 194 -29.00 12.44 18.63
C VAL A 194 -27.97 12.28 19.75
N ASP A 195 -26.69 12.17 19.42
CA ASP A 195 -25.60 12.06 20.37
C ASP A 195 -25.46 13.31 21.24
N ASP A 196 -25.58 14.49 20.66
CA ASP A 196 -25.53 15.77 21.40
C ASP A 196 -26.73 15.96 22.33
N THR A 197 -27.92 15.54 21.89
CA THR A 197 -29.17 15.78 22.63
C THR A 197 -29.48 14.72 23.69
N THR A 198 -29.23 13.45 23.37
CA THR A 198 -29.60 12.31 24.22
C THR A 198 -28.41 11.48 24.67
N GLY A 199 -27.25 11.59 24.00
CA GLY A 199 -26.06 10.78 24.25
C GLY A 199 -26.18 9.36 23.72
N LEU A 200 -25.27 8.95 22.84
CA LEU A 200 -25.21 7.55 22.36
C LEU A 200 -24.70 6.56 23.43
N GLN A 201 -24.44 7.02 24.66
CA GLN A 201 -24.23 6.12 25.81
C GLN A 201 -25.56 5.61 26.38
N ASN A 202 -26.64 6.37 26.19
CA ASN A 202 -27.98 6.02 26.67
C ASN A 202 -28.68 5.06 25.72
N ASN A 203 -29.56 4.20 26.27
CA ASN A 203 -30.31 3.23 25.46
C ASN A 203 -31.23 3.90 24.44
N ASP A 204 -31.82 5.04 24.79
CA ASP A 204 -32.72 5.79 23.91
C ASP A 204 -31.98 6.39 22.72
N GLY A 205 -30.82 7.00 22.94
CA GLY A 205 -29.95 7.50 21.86
C GLY A 205 -29.49 6.38 20.93
N LYS A 206 -29.09 5.22 21.48
CA LYS A 206 -28.75 4.04 20.67
C LYS A 206 -29.96 3.50 19.89
N ALA A 207 -31.16 3.51 20.48
CA ALA A 207 -32.37 3.05 19.82
C ALA A 207 -32.76 3.97 18.65
N GLU A 208 -32.63 5.28 18.83
CA GLU A 208 -32.90 6.27 17.79
C GLU A 208 -31.86 6.19 16.66
N ALA A 209 -30.56 6.07 16.96
CA ALA A 209 -29.54 5.85 15.94
C ALA A 209 -29.82 4.59 15.10
N ARG A 210 -30.26 3.49 15.73
CA ARG A 210 -30.68 2.28 15.01
C ARG A 210 -31.94 2.50 14.17
N ARG A 211 -32.89 3.32 14.62
CA ARG A 211 -34.07 3.69 13.84
C ARG A 211 -33.67 4.46 12.57
N LEU A 212 -32.76 5.43 12.69
CA LEU A 212 -32.25 6.21 11.56
C LEU A 212 -31.50 5.34 10.54
N ILE A 213 -30.72 4.36 11.00
CA ILE A 213 -30.08 3.36 10.13
C ILE A 213 -31.14 2.53 9.38
N SER A 214 -32.18 2.09 10.07
CA SER A 214 -33.28 1.32 9.47
C SER A 214 -34.02 2.15 8.41
N LEU A 215 -34.21 3.45 8.68
CA LEU A 215 -34.80 4.41 7.74
C LEU A 215 -33.96 4.57 6.46
N GLU A 216 -32.63 4.63 6.58
CA GLU A 216 -31.71 4.74 5.43
C GLU A 216 -31.84 3.54 4.48
N TYR A 217 -31.72 2.32 5.01
CA TYR A 217 -31.83 1.10 4.21
C TYR A 217 -33.22 0.91 3.60
N THR A 218 -34.27 1.18 4.38
CA THR A 218 -35.67 1.09 3.92
C THR A 218 -35.93 2.08 2.79
N SER A 219 -35.42 3.31 2.88
CA SER A 219 -35.64 4.30 1.84
C SER A 219 -34.95 3.94 0.52
N ARG A 220 -33.75 3.35 0.58
CA ARG A 220 -33.01 2.90 -0.60
C ARG A 220 -33.67 1.71 -1.32
N ILE A 221 -34.30 0.80 -0.57
CA ILE A 221 -35.00 -0.32 -1.20
C ILE A 221 -36.29 0.14 -1.88
N PHE A 222 -37.05 1.04 -1.24
CA PHE A 222 -38.21 1.68 -1.88
C PHE A 222 -37.81 2.45 -3.12
N TYR A 223 -36.69 3.17 -3.09
CA TYR A 223 -36.17 3.89 -4.24
C TYR A 223 -35.96 2.97 -5.45
N LEU A 224 -35.32 1.80 -5.26
CA LEU A 224 -35.13 0.82 -6.35
C LEU A 224 -36.47 0.29 -6.89
N ILE A 225 -37.42 -0.05 -6.01
CA ILE A 225 -38.73 -0.55 -6.40
C ILE A 225 -39.48 0.49 -7.24
N LEU A 226 -39.50 1.76 -6.80
CA LEU A 226 -40.14 2.85 -7.53
C LEU A 226 -39.45 3.11 -8.87
N LEU A 227 -38.13 3.00 -8.93
CA LEU A 227 -37.36 3.14 -10.15
C LEU A 227 -37.68 2.03 -11.17
N ILE A 228 -37.79 0.77 -10.74
CA ILE A 228 -38.20 -0.37 -11.59
C ILE A 228 -39.61 -0.15 -12.17
N ARG A 229 -40.53 0.39 -11.36
CA ARG A 229 -41.91 0.67 -11.80
C ARG A 229 -42.00 1.79 -12.82
N LYS A 230 -41.18 2.84 -12.67
CA LYS A 230 -41.23 4.04 -13.53
C LYS A 230 -40.39 3.90 -14.80
N ILE A 231 -39.27 3.17 -14.73
CA ILE A 231 -38.30 3.07 -15.83
C ILE A 231 -38.37 1.68 -16.45
N LYS A 232 -38.90 1.62 -17.67
CA LYS A 232 -38.88 0.39 -18.48
C LYS A 232 -37.44 -0.05 -18.72
N ASP A 233 -37.18 -1.36 -18.58
CA ASP A 233 -35.88 -1.99 -18.83
C ASP A 233 -34.73 -1.42 -17.98
N LEU A 234 -35.00 -1.08 -16.72
CA LEU A 234 -33.97 -0.63 -15.77
C LEU A 234 -32.83 -1.65 -15.65
N THR A 235 -31.61 -1.22 -15.95
CA THR A 235 -30.41 -2.06 -15.80
C THR A 235 -29.70 -1.82 -14.46
N PRO A 236 -28.90 -2.78 -13.96
CA PRO A 236 -28.04 -2.58 -12.80
C PRO A 236 -27.12 -1.35 -12.91
N ARG A 237 -26.51 -1.14 -14.07
CA ARG A 237 -25.69 0.05 -14.39
C ARG A 237 -26.49 1.34 -14.20
N SER A 238 -27.71 1.38 -14.75
CA SER A 238 -28.59 2.55 -14.65
C SER A 238 -28.97 2.85 -13.19
N TYR A 239 -29.24 1.82 -12.39
CA TYR A 239 -29.52 1.98 -10.96
C TYR A 239 -28.33 2.54 -10.17
N LEU A 240 -27.11 2.04 -10.43
CA LEU A 240 -25.89 2.59 -9.81
C LEU A 240 -25.71 4.07 -10.17
N LEU A 241 -25.85 4.43 -11.45
CA LEU A 241 -25.69 5.80 -11.92
C LEU A 241 -26.68 6.78 -11.28
N SER A 242 -27.92 6.33 -11.03
CA SER A 242 -28.92 7.14 -10.33
C SER A 242 -28.54 7.42 -8.88
N GLN A 243 -27.89 6.47 -8.19
CA GLN A 243 -27.42 6.68 -6.81
C GLN A 243 -26.22 7.63 -6.74
N LEU A 244 -25.38 7.67 -7.77
CA LEU A 244 -24.16 8.49 -7.76
C LEU A 244 -24.43 9.92 -8.21
N ASN A 245 -24.97 10.15 -9.41
CA ASN A 245 -24.91 11.44 -10.11
C ASN A 245 -26.11 12.37 -9.84
N GLY A 246 -26.31 12.74 -8.56
CA GLY A 246 -27.22 13.83 -8.19
C GLY A 246 -28.72 13.52 -8.19
N ARG A 247 -29.14 12.25 -8.20
CA ARG A 247 -30.56 11.85 -8.06
C ARG A 247 -30.87 11.21 -6.72
N GLN A 248 -30.03 11.55 -5.75
CA GLN A 248 -30.13 11.15 -4.36
C GLN A 248 -31.28 11.87 -3.63
N GLU A 249 -31.82 12.94 -4.23
CA GLU A 249 -32.96 13.71 -3.74
C GLU A 249 -34.22 12.84 -3.56
N SER A 250 -34.50 11.93 -4.50
CA SER A 250 -35.63 10.99 -4.35
C SER A 250 -35.48 10.07 -3.13
N ILE A 251 -34.25 9.68 -2.77
CA ILE A 251 -34.01 8.90 -1.55
C ILE A 251 -34.29 9.78 -0.31
N ALA A 252 -33.89 11.05 -0.34
CA ALA A 252 -34.17 12.00 0.74
C ALA A 252 -35.69 12.29 0.89
N GLU A 253 -36.44 12.40 -0.21
CA GLU A 253 -37.91 12.54 -0.19
C GLU A 253 -38.60 11.33 0.44
N ILE A 254 -38.13 10.12 0.09
CA ILE A 254 -38.62 8.87 0.70
C ILE A 254 -38.30 8.86 2.19
N LYS A 255 -37.05 9.21 2.58
CA LYS A 255 -36.65 9.30 4.00
C LYS A 255 -37.53 10.26 4.78
N SER A 256 -37.79 11.45 4.26
CA SER A 256 -38.65 12.45 4.90
C SER A 256 -40.08 11.93 5.11
N SER A 257 -40.60 11.18 4.13
CA SER A 257 -41.93 10.57 4.22
C SER A 257 -41.97 9.47 5.29
N LEU A 258 -40.98 8.58 5.30
CA LEU A 258 -40.90 7.46 6.24
C LEU A 258 -40.39 7.85 7.63
N LYS A 259 -39.96 9.10 7.85
CA LYS A 259 -39.34 9.57 9.11
C LYS A 259 -40.25 9.40 10.33
N ILE A 260 -41.57 9.40 10.14
CA ILE A 260 -42.57 9.22 11.20
C ILE A 260 -42.65 7.79 11.74
N GLU A 261 -42.08 6.81 11.03
CA GLU A 261 -42.22 5.41 11.39
C GLU A 261 -41.28 4.99 12.52
N SER A 262 -41.79 4.07 13.34
CA SER A 262 -41.01 3.42 14.40
C SER A 262 -39.98 2.46 13.83
N LYS A 263 -38.95 2.11 14.61
CA LYS A 263 -37.93 1.15 14.18
C LYS A 263 -38.54 -0.20 13.77
N GLY A 264 -39.46 -0.73 14.57
CA GLY A 264 -40.09 -2.03 14.28
C GLY A 264 -40.86 -2.02 12.96
N ASN A 265 -41.55 -0.91 12.65
CA ASN A 265 -42.24 -0.75 11.37
C ASN A 265 -41.27 -0.65 10.19
N LEU A 266 -40.14 0.06 10.36
CA LEU A 266 -39.10 0.17 9.34
C LEU A 266 -38.42 -1.18 9.06
N ASP A 267 -38.08 -1.93 10.11
CA ASP A 267 -37.50 -3.28 9.99
C ASP A 267 -38.44 -4.21 9.20
N GLU A 268 -39.73 -4.18 9.54
CA GLU A 268 -40.75 -4.99 8.86
C GLU A 268 -41.02 -4.53 7.43
N LEU A 269 -41.05 -3.21 7.18
CA LEU A 269 -41.16 -2.63 5.84
C LEU A 269 -39.99 -3.04 4.96
N PHE A 270 -38.76 -2.96 5.48
CA PHE A 270 -37.57 -3.41 4.76
C PHE A 270 -37.67 -4.89 4.38
N ARG A 271 -38.13 -5.74 5.32
CA ARG A 271 -38.31 -7.17 5.09
C ARG A 271 -39.34 -7.45 4.00
N VAL A 272 -40.50 -6.82 4.05
CA VAL A 272 -41.57 -7.00 3.05
C VAL A 272 -41.15 -6.43 1.69
N ALA A 273 -40.59 -5.22 1.66
CA ALA A 273 -40.08 -4.60 0.45
C ALA A 273 -39.00 -5.45 -0.22
N SER A 274 -38.11 -6.09 0.56
CA SER A 274 -37.08 -6.99 0.04
C SER A 274 -37.67 -8.22 -0.66
N HIS A 275 -38.70 -8.83 -0.07
CA HIS A 275 -39.40 -9.96 -0.70
C HIS A 275 -40.15 -9.52 -1.96
N LYS A 276 -40.84 -8.38 -1.91
CA LYS A 276 -41.52 -7.83 -3.10
C LYS A 276 -40.52 -7.47 -4.21
N LEU A 277 -39.35 -6.96 -3.85
CA LEU A 277 -38.29 -6.65 -4.79
C LEU A 277 -37.81 -7.91 -5.52
N SER A 278 -37.62 -9.04 -4.83
CA SER A 278 -37.22 -10.29 -5.49
C SER A 278 -38.25 -10.79 -6.51
N ASP A 279 -39.54 -10.48 -6.31
CA ASP A 279 -40.62 -10.88 -7.22
C ASP A 279 -40.67 -10.00 -8.50
N ILE A 280 -40.23 -8.74 -8.42
CA ILE A 280 -40.28 -7.79 -9.54
C ILE A 280 -38.96 -7.66 -10.31
N LEU A 281 -37.86 -8.15 -9.74
CA LEU A 281 -36.57 -8.15 -10.42
C LEU A 281 -36.59 -9.12 -11.62
N PRO A 282 -35.86 -8.82 -12.70
CA PRO A 282 -35.78 -9.74 -13.84
C PRO A 282 -35.25 -11.13 -13.41
N PRO A 283 -35.69 -12.23 -14.04
CA PRO A 283 -35.22 -13.57 -13.72
C PRO A 283 -33.68 -13.66 -13.69
N GLY A 284 -33.13 -14.28 -12.64
CA GLY A 284 -31.68 -14.37 -12.43
C GLY A 284 -31.01 -13.08 -11.94
N SER A 285 -31.80 -12.05 -11.61
CA SER A 285 -31.31 -10.83 -10.97
C SER A 285 -31.49 -10.87 -9.45
N GLN A 286 -30.66 -10.09 -8.75
CA GLN A 286 -30.71 -9.98 -7.29
C GLN A 286 -30.24 -8.61 -6.82
N LEU A 287 -30.60 -8.27 -5.58
CA LEU A 287 -30.05 -7.13 -4.85
C LEU A 287 -28.74 -7.54 -4.16
N ALA A 288 -27.74 -6.66 -4.18
CA ALA A 288 -26.57 -6.72 -3.32
C ALA A 288 -26.33 -5.35 -2.67
N ILE A 289 -25.71 -5.33 -1.49
CA ILE A 289 -25.39 -4.10 -0.76
C ILE A 289 -23.89 -3.90 -0.73
N ALA A 290 -23.43 -2.70 -1.08
CA ALA A 290 -22.05 -2.27 -0.91
C ALA A 290 -21.94 -1.16 0.12
N ILE A 291 -21.11 -1.39 1.14
CA ILE A 291 -20.68 -0.39 2.12
C ILE A 291 -19.22 -0.07 1.80
N ASP A 292 -18.97 1.06 1.17
CA ASP A 292 -17.66 1.53 0.74
C ASP A 292 -17.09 2.57 1.70
N GLU A 293 -15.77 2.69 1.75
CA GLU A 293 -15.04 3.48 2.76
C GLU A 293 -15.48 3.17 4.21
N ALA A 294 -15.83 1.91 4.48
CA ALA A 294 -16.38 1.45 5.75
C ALA A 294 -15.41 1.62 6.94
N SER A 295 -14.10 1.76 6.69
CA SER A 295 -13.11 2.14 7.71
C SER A 295 -13.35 3.52 8.33
N THR A 296 -14.09 4.41 7.63
CA THR A 296 -14.57 5.67 8.21
C THR A 296 -15.70 5.39 9.19
N ALA A 297 -16.73 4.66 8.75
CA ALA A 297 -17.87 4.30 9.60
C ALA A 297 -17.47 3.50 10.84
N SER A 298 -16.42 2.67 10.78
CA SER A 298 -15.92 1.95 11.96
C SER A 298 -15.34 2.89 13.02
N LYS A 299 -14.84 4.06 12.63
CA LYS A 299 -14.26 5.08 13.53
C LYS A 299 -15.29 6.09 14.02
N LEU A 300 -16.33 6.39 13.22
CA LEU A 300 -17.38 7.33 13.62
C LEU A 300 -18.10 6.85 14.88
N PHE A 301 -18.27 7.76 15.83
CA PHE A 301 -18.86 7.50 17.15
C PHE A 301 -18.19 6.37 17.94
N TYR A 302 -16.96 5.97 17.63
CA TYR A 302 -16.21 5.05 18.50
C TYR A 302 -15.86 5.74 19.82
N PRO A 303 -15.96 5.10 21.00
CA PRO A 303 -16.36 3.70 21.28
C PRO A 303 -17.84 3.55 21.73
N LYS A 304 -18.78 4.33 21.18
CA LYS A 304 -20.15 4.47 21.74
C LYS A 304 -21.06 3.26 21.45
N PHE A 305 -20.83 2.50 20.39
CA PHE A 305 -21.56 1.25 20.08
C PHE A 305 -20.84 0.02 20.67
N HIS A 306 -21.52 -1.11 20.83
CA HIS A 306 -20.95 -2.30 21.47
C HIS A 306 -21.46 -3.59 20.82
N ASN A 307 -20.56 -4.48 20.39
CA ASN A 307 -20.97 -5.75 19.77
C ASN A 307 -21.63 -6.72 20.77
N ILE A 308 -22.07 -7.90 20.29
CA ILE A 308 -22.72 -8.93 21.12
C ILE A 308 -21.87 -9.44 22.31
N HIS A 309 -20.56 -9.16 22.30
CA HIS A 309 -19.62 -9.52 23.36
C HIS A 309 -19.26 -8.33 24.26
N GLY A 310 -19.95 -7.19 24.10
CA GLY A 310 -19.70 -5.98 24.89
C GLY A 310 -18.42 -5.23 24.50
N ASN A 311 -17.80 -5.53 23.36
CA ASN A 311 -16.61 -4.80 22.93
C ASN A 311 -17.01 -3.48 22.23
N PRO A 312 -16.30 -2.36 22.49
CA PRO A 312 -16.63 -1.05 21.94
C PRO A 312 -16.43 -0.96 20.42
N ARG A 313 -17.33 -0.24 19.72
CA ARG A 313 -17.42 -0.12 18.26
C ARG A 313 -17.89 1.27 17.83
N GLY A 314 -17.70 1.58 16.55
CA GLY A 314 -18.29 2.74 15.87
C GLY A 314 -19.57 2.41 15.09
N LEU A 315 -19.98 3.32 14.21
CA LEU A 315 -21.23 3.30 13.44
C LEU A 315 -21.38 2.11 12.49
N LEU A 316 -20.28 1.54 11.99
CA LEU A 316 -20.33 0.38 11.10
C LEU A 316 -21.06 -0.80 11.74
N MET A 317 -20.86 -1.04 13.03
CA MET A 317 -21.49 -2.15 13.75
C MET A 317 -23.03 -2.12 13.62
N PRO A 318 -23.75 -1.05 14.04
CA PRO A 318 -25.21 -1.07 14.00
C PRO A 318 -25.76 -1.08 12.56
N MET A 319 -24.99 -0.62 11.58
CA MET A 319 -25.31 -0.79 10.16
C MET A 319 -25.30 -2.26 9.74
N LEU A 320 -24.32 -3.03 10.22
CA LEU A 320 -24.21 -4.46 9.94
C LEU A 320 -25.25 -5.26 10.73
N GLU A 321 -25.53 -4.91 11.99
CA GLU A 321 -26.58 -5.54 12.81
C GLU A 321 -27.93 -5.55 12.10
N PHE A 322 -28.31 -4.45 11.45
CA PHE A 322 -29.55 -4.36 10.68
C PHE A 322 -29.59 -5.34 9.49
N LEU A 323 -28.44 -5.61 8.87
CA LEU A 323 -28.33 -6.49 7.71
C LEU A 323 -28.20 -7.98 8.07
N ILE A 324 -27.74 -8.32 9.28
CA ILE A 324 -27.56 -9.71 9.72
C ILE A 324 -28.84 -10.57 9.60
N PRO A 325 -30.05 -10.10 9.98
CA PRO A 325 -31.29 -10.85 9.76
C PRO A 325 -31.61 -11.10 8.28
N SER A 326 -31.06 -10.28 7.39
CA SER A 326 -31.31 -10.29 5.96
C SER A 326 -30.32 -11.17 5.19
N ARG A 327 -29.90 -12.33 5.75
CA ARG A 327 -28.90 -13.30 5.21
C ARG A 327 -29.16 -13.82 3.78
N LYS A 328 -30.17 -13.33 3.08
CA LYS A 328 -30.45 -13.60 1.66
C LYS A 328 -29.84 -12.54 0.73
N ILE A 329 -29.45 -11.37 1.24
CA ILE A 329 -28.87 -10.28 0.43
C ILE A 329 -27.35 -10.31 0.62
N PRO A 330 -26.56 -10.55 -0.45
CA PRO A 330 -25.10 -10.48 -0.37
C PRO A 330 -24.63 -9.06 -0.01
N VAL A 331 -23.63 -8.97 0.86
CA VAL A 331 -23.04 -7.69 1.30
C VAL A 331 -21.55 -7.67 0.95
N VAL A 332 -21.07 -6.55 0.43
CA VAL A 332 -19.63 -6.25 0.32
C VAL A 332 -19.28 -5.04 1.18
N ILE A 333 -18.21 -5.16 1.94
CA ILE A 333 -17.70 -4.12 2.82
C ILE A 333 -16.29 -3.79 2.33
N ALA A 334 -16.04 -2.55 1.90
CA ALA A 334 -14.73 -2.11 1.47
C ALA A 334 -14.15 -1.07 2.41
N GLY A 335 -12.92 -1.30 2.86
CA GLY A 335 -12.20 -0.40 3.75
C GLY A 335 -10.71 -0.39 3.47
N THR A 336 -10.03 0.67 3.91
CA THR A 336 -8.57 0.80 3.74
C THR A 336 -7.81 0.06 4.85
N SER A 337 -8.43 -0.04 6.02
CA SER A 337 -7.90 -0.69 7.21
C SER A 337 -9.03 -1.21 8.08
N PHE A 338 -8.96 -2.49 8.43
CA PHE A 338 -9.71 -3.04 9.54
C PHE A 338 -8.67 -3.65 10.48
N THR A 339 -8.62 -3.19 11.74
CA THR A 339 -7.63 -3.70 12.70
C THR A 339 -8.01 -5.12 13.09
N LEU A 340 -7.11 -6.08 12.89
CA LEU A 340 -7.41 -7.51 13.03
C LEU A 340 -7.09 -8.07 14.42
N LYS A 341 -6.50 -7.29 15.34
CA LYS A 341 -6.21 -7.80 16.70
C LYS A 341 -7.15 -7.26 17.77
N HIS A 342 -7.52 -5.99 17.80
CA HIS A 342 -8.44 -5.45 18.80
C HIS A 342 -9.49 -4.49 18.20
N GLY A 343 -10.74 -4.57 18.67
CA GLY A 343 -11.70 -3.47 18.52
C GLY A 343 -12.37 -3.28 17.15
N ASP A 344 -11.68 -3.43 16.01
CA ASP A 344 -12.25 -3.15 14.68
C ASP A 344 -12.25 -4.36 13.74
N LYS A 345 -12.46 -5.56 14.29
CA LYS A 345 -12.83 -6.69 13.46
C LYS A 345 -14.25 -6.45 12.96
N VAL A 346 -14.40 -6.07 11.70
CA VAL A 346 -15.64 -6.31 10.94
C VAL A 346 -16.07 -7.77 11.14
N GLU A 347 -15.09 -8.69 11.22
CA GLU A 347 -15.28 -10.12 11.53
C GLU A 347 -15.92 -10.40 12.92
N SER A 348 -15.84 -9.44 13.84
CA SER A 348 -16.46 -9.52 15.17
C SER A 348 -17.75 -8.72 15.28
N ASP A 349 -18.01 -7.82 14.33
CA ASP A 349 -19.26 -7.05 14.19
C ASP A 349 -20.32 -7.89 13.49
N VAL A 350 -19.89 -8.74 12.56
CA VAL A 350 -20.74 -9.69 11.85
C VAL A 350 -21.00 -10.96 12.70
N GLY A 351 -20.22 -11.16 13.77
CA GLY A 351 -20.30 -12.29 14.70
C GLY A 351 -19.70 -13.57 14.09
N LYS A 352 -19.10 -14.42 14.93
CA LYS A 352 -18.41 -15.69 14.55
C LYS A 352 -19.27 -16.74 13.81
N THR A 353 -20.47 -16.39 13.35
CA THR A 353 -21.46 -17.30 12.73
C THR A 353 -21.65 -17.07 11.23
N THR A 354 -20.84 -16.23 10.57
CA THR A 354 -20.95 -15.97 9.13
C THR A 354 -19.73 -16.48 8.35
N ASN A 355 -19.98 -17.00 7.14
CA ASN A 355 -18.95 -17.45 6.20
C ASN A 355 -18.32 -16.23 5.51
N GLU A 356 -17.45 -15.50 6.22
CA GLU A 356 -16.83 -14.28 5.70
C GLU A 356 -15.71 -14.60 4.70
N ASN A 357 -15.71 -13.86 3.59
CA ASN A 357 -14.64 -13.91 2.60
C ASN A 357 -13.82 -12.63 2.68
N VAL A 358 -12.60 -12.70 3.25
CA VAL A 358 -11.65 -11.58 3.23
C VAL A 358 -10.83 -11.61 1.94
N ILE A 359 -10.87 -10.52 1.18
CA ILE A 359 -10.30 -10.40 -0.15
C ILE A 359 -9.30 -9.23 -0.17
N MET A 360 -8.07 -9.52 -0.57
CA MET A 360 -6.95 -8.56 -0.51
C MET A 360 -6.08 -8.58 -1.78
N ASP A 361 -6.39 -9.48 -2.72
CA ASP A 361 -5.67 -9.71 -3.98
C ASP A 361 -6.04 -8.66 -5.04
N PHE A 362 -5.74 -7.39 -4.77
CA PHE A 362 -5.89 -6.31 -5.75
C PHE A 362 -4.67 -6.25 -6.67
N GLU A 363 -4.94 -6.17 -7.97
CA GLU A 363 -3.93 -6.07 -9.01
C GLU A 363 -3.22 -4.71 -8.98
N THR A 364 -1.89 -4.74 -9.10
CA THR A 364 -1.07 -3.56 -9.33
C THR A 364 -0.69 -3.47 -10.81
N LEU A 365 -0.71 -2.27 -11.37
CA LEU A 365 -0.38 -2.02 -12.77
C LEU A 365 1.12 -1.86 -12.96
N THR A 366 1.71 -2.71 -13.80
CA THR A 366 3.05 -2.47 -14.37
C THR A 366 3.04 -1.27 -15.32
N ILE A 367 4.19 -0.70 -15.62
CA ILE A 367 4.27 0.47 -16.51
C ILE A 367 3.70 0.21 -17.92
N ASP A 368 3.86 -1.02 -18.44
CA ASP A 368 3.30 -1.40 -19.74
C ASP A 368 1.78 -1.51 -19.70
N LYS A 369 1.22 -2.03 -18.60
CA LYS A 369 -0.23 -2.04 -18.35
C LYS A 369 -0.78 -0.63 -18.24
N VAL A 370 -0.07 0.31 -17.60
CA VAL A 370 -0.46 1.74 -17.58
C VAL A 370 -0.48 2.29 -19.00
N LYS A 371 0.58 2.08 -19.78
CA LYS A 371 0.65 2.52 -21.18
C LYS A 371 -0.49 1.95 -22.03
N ALA A 372 -0.78 0.67 -21.90
CA ALA A 372 -1.88 0.00 -22.59
C ALA A 372 -3.24 0.59 -22.17
N TYR A 373 -3.44 0.81 -20.88
CA TYR A 373 -4.65 1.40 -20.33
C TYR A 373 -4.91 2.82 -20.88
N ILE A 374 -3.91 3.71 -20.85
CA ILE A 374 -4.07 5.06 -21.41
C ILE A 374 -4.30 5.02 -22.93
N LYS A 375 -3.54 4.20 -23.67
CA LYS A 375 -3.69 4.05 -25.14
C LYS A 375 -5.03 3.44 -25.55
N HIS A 376 -5.67 2.69 -24.67
CA HIS A 376 -7.01 2.17 -24.93
C HIS A 376 -7.99 3.34 -25.08
N TYR A 377 -7.97 4.27 -24.13
CA TYR A 377 -8.90 5.41 -24.05
C TYR A 377 -8.51 6.62 -24.91
N LEU A 378 -7.22 6.95 -24.95
CA LEU A 378 -6.73 8.17 -25.58
C LEU A 378 -5.80 7.86 -26.75
N ASN A 379 -5.85 8.72 -27.76
CA ASN A 379 -4.87 8.72 -28.81
C ASN A 379 -3.58 9.36 -28.28
N LEU A 380 -2.48 8.60 -28.21
CA LEU A 380 -1.15 9.11 -27.83
C LEU A 380 -0.20 9.29 -29.02
N SER A 381 -0.71 9.27 -30.27
CA SER A 381 0.10 9.51 -31.46
C SER A 381 0.80 10.87 -31.37
N GLY A 382 2.11 10.91 -31.65
CA GLY A 382 2.91 12.13 -31.59
C GLY A 382 3.48 12.44 -30.19
N CYS A 383 3.24 11.60 -29.19
CA CYS A 383 3.87 11.72 -27.87
C CYS A 383 5.04 10.73 -27.73
N ASP A 384 6.18 11.21 -27.24
CA ASP A 384 7.32 10.39 -26.84
C ASP A 384 7.29 10.16 -25.32
N ILE A 385 6.64 9.08 -24.91
CA ILE A 385 6.53 8.69 -23.49
C ILE A 385 7.90 8.34 -22.90
N GLY A 386 8.84 7.86 -23.71
CA GLY A 386 10.16 7.43 -23.24
C GLY A 386 11.01 8.59 -22.70
N ARG A 387 10.69 9.84 -23.08
CA ARG A 387 11.36 11.05 -22.61
C ARG A 387 10.81 11.59 -21.29
N ILE A 388 9.68 11.09 -20.80
CA ILE A 388 9.03 11.62 -19.61
C ILE A 388 9.51 10.86 -18.37
N GLU A 389 10.44 11.45 -17.61
CA GLU A 389 11.06 10.79 -16.46
C GLU A 389 10.05 10.30 -15.41
N ASP A 390 9.04 11.14 -15.11
CA ASP A 390 8.02 10.85 -14.09
C ASP A 390 7.06 9.72 -14.48
N TRP A 391 7.08 9.25 -15.74
CA TRP A 391 6.24 8.15 -16.20
C TRP A 391 6.39 6.91 -15.33
N LYS A 392 7.62 6.59 -14.89
CA LYS A 392 7.94 5.44 -14.04
C LYS A 392 7.14 5.40 -12.72
N TYR A 393 6.70 6.55 -12.22
CA TYR A 393 5.94 6.65 -10.96
C TYR A 393 4.45 6.37 -11.09
N LEU A 394 3.95 6.15 -12.32
CA LEU A 394 2.54 5.79 -12.54
C LEU A 394 2.26 4.30 -12.38
N ALA A 395 3.30 3.46 -12.30
CA ALA A 395 3.16 2.05 -11.97
C ALA A 395 2.74 1.86 -10.49
N GLY A 396 2.01 0.78 -10.21
CA GLY A 396 1.46 0.48 -8.89
C GLY A 396 -0.06 0.58 -8.87
N ARG A 397 -0.62 1.49 -8.07
CA ARG A 397 -2.08 1.55 -7.87
C ARG A 397 -2.84 2.01 -9.12
N PRO A 398 -3.96 1.35 -9.48
CA PRO A 398 -4.78 1.75 -10.62
C PRO A 398 -5.27 3.20 -10.60
N HIS A 399 -5.41 3.78 -9.40
CA HIS A 399 -5.81 5.17 -9.23
C HIS A 399 -4.88 6.17 -9.92
N LEU A 400 -3.57 5.88 -10.04
CA LEU A 400 -2.62 6.75 -10.76
C LEU A 400 -2.98 6.84 -12.25
N ALA A 401 -3.24 5.70 -12.89
CA ALA A 401 -3.61 5.64 -14.30
C ALA A 401 -4.99 6.28 -14.56
N ALA A 402 -5.96 6.02 -13.67
CA ALA A 402 -7.28 6.63 -13.75
C ALA A 402 -7.22 8.16 -13.60
N ARG A 403 -6.43 8.65 -12.64
CA ARG A 403 -6.23 10.09 -12.43
C ARG A 403 -5.54 10.74 -13.62
N LEU A 404 -4.53 10.09 -14.20
CA LEU A 404 -3.84 10.61 -15.37
C LEU A 404 -4.81 10.88 -16.54
N LEU A 405 -5.79 10.01 -16.78
CA LEU A 405 -6.81 10.27 -17.80
C LEU A 405 -7.59 11.56 -17.51
N CYS A 406 -7.98 11.77 -16.25
CA CYS A 406 -8.67 12.99 -15.84
C CYS A 406 -7.79 14.23 -16.01
N GLU A 407 -6.52 14.18 -15.61
CA GLU A 407 -5.59 15.31 -15.74
C GLU A 407 -5.29 15.65 -17.20
N ILE A 408 -5.21 14.66 -18.11
CA ILE A 408 -5.05 14.90 -19.56
C ILE A 408 -6.28 15.62 -20.11
N VAL A 409 -7.49 15.14 -19.81
CA VAL A 409 -8.74 15.76 -20.28
C VAL A 409 -8.93 17.16 -19.71
N GLN A 410 -8.55 17.39 -18.45
CA GLN A 410 -8.56 18.73 -17.85
C GLN A 410 -7.51 19.66 -18.48
N GLY A 411 -6.32 19.14 -18.79
CA GLY A 411 -5.25 19.89 -19.45
C GLY A 411 -5.64 20.42 -20.82
N GLU A 412 -6.31 19.60 -21.64
CA GLU A 412 -6.83 20.03 -22.96
C GLU A 412 -7.83 21.18 -22.86
N ASN A 413 -8.61 21.26 -21.78
CA ASN A 413 -9.58 22.34 -21.58
C ASN A 413 -8.95 23.67 -21.14
N ARG A 414 -7.68 23.69 -20.67
CA ARG A 414 -7.04 24.90 -20.15
C ARG A 414 -6.25 25.67 -21.20
N GLU A 415 -5.49 24.99 -22.06
CA GLU A 415 -4.50 25.65 -22.93
C GLU A 415 -4.47 25.08 -24.35
N GLN A 416 -5.15 25.74 -25.28
CA GLN A 416 -5.31 25.25 -26.67
C GLN A 416 -4.03 25.35 -27.51
N ASN A 417 -3.06 26.16 -27.11
CA ASN A 417 -1.86 26.49 -27.91
C ASN A 417 -0.65 25.56 -27.67
N GLU A 418 -0.69 24.70 -26.65
CA GLU A 418 0.46 23.87 -26.28
C GLU A 418 0.57 22.61 -27.13
N THR A 419 1.73 21.97 -27.19
CA THR A 419 1.82 20.68 -27.89
C THR A 419 1.16 19.55 -27.08
N LYS A 420 0.73 18.49 -27.77
CA LYS A 420 0.20 17.28 -27.14
C LYS A 420 1.19 16.63 -26.16
N GLN A 421 2.49 16.69 -26.47
CA GLN A 421 3.56 16.23 -25.59
C GLN A 421 3.57 17.04 -24.28
N THR A 422 3.52 18.37 -24.37
CA THR A 422 3.54 19.27 -23.21
C THR A 422 2.36 19.04 -22.28
N VAL A 423 1.15 18.86 -22.83
CA VAL A 423 -0.05 18.54 -22.04
C VAL A 423 0.10 17.21 -21.30
N LEU A 424 0.64 16.19 -21.98
CA LEU A 424 0.89 14.88 -21.36
C LEU A 424 1.92 14.96 -20.23
N GLU A 425 3.06 15.63 -20.46
CA GLU A 425 4.12 15.82 -19.45
C GLU A 425 3.58 16.53 -18.20
N ARG A 426 2.80 17.60 -18.38
CA ARG A 426 2.16 18.30 -17.26
C ARG A 426 1.18 17.40 -16.52
N ALA A 427 0.30 16.69 -17.24
CA ALA A 427 -0.69 15.82 -16.62
C ALA A 427 -0.04 14.70 -15.79
N ILE A 428 1.08 14.13 -16.26
CA ILE A 428 1.87 13.14 -15.52
C ILE A 428 2.46 13.78 -14.25
N LYS A 429 3.10 14.94 -14.39
CA LYS A 429 3.69 15.67 -13.27
C LYS A 429 2.65 16.01 -12.20
N GLU A 430 1.48 16.51 -12.60
CA GLU A 430 0.39 16.83 -11.66
C GLU A 430 -0.18 15.58 -10.97
N THR A 431 -0.40 14.50 -11.74
CA THR A 431 -0.84 13.21 -11.18
C THR A 431 0.13 12.73 -10.09
N VAL A 432 1.43 12.73 -10.41
CA VAL A 432 2.49 12.30 -9.50
C VAL A 432 2.58 13.21 -8.29
N ASN A 433 2.54 14.54 -8.47
CA ASN A 433 2.64 15.51 -7.39
C ASN A 433 1.49 15.40 -6.38
N VAL A 434 0.25 15.31 -6.86
CA VAL A 434 -0.92 15.26 -5.96
C VAL A 434 -0.89 14.00 -5.10
N ILE A 435 -0.62 12.84 -5.70
CA ILE A 435 -0.55 11.59 -4.94
C ILE A 435 0.69 11.58 -4.03
N SER A 436 1.85 12.02 -4.53
CA SER A 436 3.08 12.12 -3.72
C SER A 436 2.88 12.99 -2.50
N LYS A 437 2.22 14.15 -2.64
CA LYS A 437 1.94 15.07 -1.53
C LYS A 437 1.12 14.39 -0.44
N ARG A 438 0.04 13.72 -0.81
CA ARG A 438 -0.81 12.98 0.14
C ARG A 438 -0.05 11.87 0.88
N LEU A 439 0.75 11.10 0.16
CA LEU A 439 1.60 10.05 0.76
C LEU A 439 2.64 10.66 1.73
N THR A 440 3.28 11.75 1.32
CA THR A 440 4.26 12.49 2.15
C THR A 440 3.62 13.03 3.42
N GLU A 441 2.45 13.66 3.33
CA GLU A 441 1.72 14.19 4.49
C GLU A 441 1.35 13.06 5.47
N GLY A 442 0.81 11.96 4.95
CA GLY A 442 0.45 10.79 5.77
C GLY A 442 1.67 10.19 6.47
N LEU A 443 2.75 9.92 5.74
CA LEU A 443 3.97 9.35 6.33
C LEU A 443 4.64 10.31 7.32
N SER A 444 4.70 11.60 6.99
CA SER A 444 5.28 12.62 7.89
C SER A 444 4.49 12.73 9.20
N PHE A 445 3.16 12.60 9.15
CA PHE A 445 2.33 12.56 10.35
C PHE A 445 2.67 11.35 11.23
N LEU A 446 2.79 10.15 10.64
CA LEU A 446 3.20 8.94 11.37
C LEU A 446 4.59 9.09 11.99
N THR A 447 5.53 9.67 11.25
CA THR A 447 6.91 9.89 11.70
C THR A 447 6.95 10.82 12.92
N LYS A 448 6.25 11.97 12.86
CA LYS A 448 6.15 12.91 13.99
C LYS A 448 5.51 12.28 15.23
N ASP A 449 4.61 11.33 15.02
CA ASP A 449 3.94 10.62 16.09
C ASP A 449 4.82 9.61 16.82
N VAL A 450 6.01 9.32 16.32
CA VAL A 450 6.82 8.18 16.75
C VAL A 450 8.23 8.61 17.13
N ILE A 451 8.89 9.40 16.29
CA ILE A 451 10.30 9.72 16.46
C ILE A 451 10.52 10.56 17.72
N GLY A 452 11.47 10.13 18.54
CA GLY A 452 11.82 10.76 19.81
C GLY A 452 10.88 10.41 20.98
N LYS A 453 9.82 9.63 20.75
CA LYS A 453 8.93 9.16 21.82
C LYS A 453 9.47 7.87 22.43
N ARG A 454 9.31 7.75 23.76
CA ARG A 454 9.79 6.60 24.55
C ARG A 454 8.70 5.58 24.87
N ASP A 455 7.46 5.82 24.48
CA ASP A 455 6.40 4.86 24.77
C ASP A 455 6.59 3.56 23.96
N PRO A 456 6.24 2.38 24.51
CA PRO A 456 6.47 1.10 23.84
C PRO A 456 5.78 0.96 22.49
N LEU A 457 4.65 1.65 22.27
CA LEU A 457 3.91 1.56 21.00
C LEU A 457 4.62 2.34 19.90
N ALA A 458 5.12 3.54 20.21
CA ALA A 458 5.96 4.32 19.32
C ALA A 458 7.22 3.55 18.93
N LEU A 459 7.95 2.96 19.88
CA LEU A 459 9.15 2.17 19.58
C LEU A 459 8.89 1.02 18.59
N ILE A 460 7.75 0.34 18.72
CA ILE A 460 7.40 -0.75 17.80
C ILE A 460 7.08 -0.20 16.40
N LEU A 461 6.37 0.93 16.30
CA LEU A 461 6.11 1.55 15.01
C LEU A 461 7.40 2.12 14.39
N GLN A 462 8.34 2.63 15.20
CA GLN A 462 9.65 3.07 14.73
C GLN A 462 10.42 1.92 14.10
N ASN A 463 10.45 0.75 14.76
CA ASN A 463 11.09 -0.45 14.22
C ASN A 463 10.46 -0.90 12.89
N ILE A 464 9.14 -0.69 12.72
CA ILE A 464 8.44 -0.96 11.45
C ILE A 464 8.84 0.08 10.37
N LEU A 465 8.95 1.36 10.73
CA LEU A 465 9.40 2.42 9.80
C LEU A 465 10.85 2.20 9.35
N GLU A 466 11.73 1.79 10.26
CA GLU A 466 13.12 1.43 9.92
C GLU A 466 13.17 0.25 8.95
N ASN A 467 12.34 -0.78 9.18
CA ASN A 467 12.17 -1.90 8.25
C ASN A 467 11.73 -1.46 6.85
N VAL A 468 10.71 -0.60 6.79
CA VAL A 468 10.21 -0.03 5.54
C VAL A 468 11.31 0.76 4.84
N PHE A 469 12.06 1.59 5.57
CA PHE A 469 13.15 2.39 5.01
C PHE A 469 14.27 1.53 4.44
N ILE A 470 14.76 0.55 5.21
CA ILE A 470 15.77 -0.42 4.77
C ILE A 470 15.29 -1.16 3.53
N SER A 471 14.05 -1.67 3.55
CA SER A 471 13.48 -2.44 2.45
C SER A 471 13.37 -1.61 1.18
N CYS A 472 12.88 -0.37 1.26
CA CYS A 472 12.81 0.55 0.13
C CYS A 472 14.19 0.92 -0.43
N HIS A 473 15.20 1.08 0.44
CA HIS A 473 16.51 1.54 0.02
C HIS A 473 17.35 0.43 -0.62
N PHE A 474 17.44 -0.73 0.02
CA PHE A 474 18.28 -1.83 -0.45
C PHE A 474 17.49 -2.83 -1.30
N PHE A 475 16.24 -3.10 -0.96
CA PHE A 475 15.49 -4.24 -1.52
C PHE A 475 14.36 -3.80 -2.46
N SER A 476 14.39 -2.54 -2.92
CA SER A 476 13.32 -1.94 -3.76
C SER A 476 11.91 -2.13 -3.18
N GLY A 477 11.81 -2.27 -1.86
CA GLY A 477 10.59 -2.52 -1.10
C GLY A 477 9.88 -3.84 -1.45
N ILE A 478 10.61 -4.78 -2.07
CA ILE A 478 10.17 -6.12 -2.43
C ILE A 478 10.17 -7.02 -1.19
N GLY A 479 9.15 -7.87 -1.09
CA GLY A 479 9.09 -8.95 -0.11
C GLY A 479 8.36 -8.59 1.19
N HIS A 480 8.48 -9.49 2.16
CA HIS A 480 7.87 -9.34 3.49
C HIS A 480 8.64 -8.30 4.31
N VAL A 481 7.99 -7.17 4.62
CA VAL A 481 8.58 -6.12 5.46
C VAL A 481 8.31 -6.42 6.94
N THR A 482 7.04 -6.69 7.27
CA THR A 482 6.61 -7.12 8.61
C THR A 482 5.22 -7.74 8.52
N ASP A 483 4.89 -8.55 9.52
CA ASP A 483 3.53 -9.07 9.71
C ASP A 483 2.54 -7.93 9.87
N TYR A 484 1.35 -8.13 9.30
CA TYR A 484 0.26 -7.18 9.37
C TYR A 484 -0.41 -7.25 10.75
N ASP A 485 -0.49 -6.10 11.40
CA ASP A 485 -1.04 -5.89 12.74
C ASP A 485 -1.61 -4.47 12.88
N ASP A 486 -2.13 -4.15 14.07
CA ASP A 486 -2.79 -2.85 14.33
C ASP A 486 -1.83 -1.66 14.16
N LYS A 487 -0.51 -1.86 14.29
CA LYS A 487 0.50 -0.79 14.18
C LYS A 487 0.88 -0.55 12.73
N SER A 488 1.21 -1.60 12.00
CA SER A 488 1.52 -1.58 10.57
C SER A 488 0.30 -1.16 9.72
N THR A 489 -0.92 -1.32 10.23
CA THR A 489 -2.16 -0.82 9.60
C THR A 489 -2.10 0.66 9.27
N ARG A 490 -1.46 1.49 10.10
CA ARG A 490 -1.31 2.93 9.86
C ARG A 490 -0.59 3.23 8.53
N LEU A 491 0.35 2.37 8.11
CA LEU A 491 1.05 2.52 6.83
C LEU A 491 0.17 2.17 5.63
N VAL A 492 -0.76 1.23 5.79
CA VAL A 492 -1.77 0.88 4.77
C VAL A 492 -2.78 2.02 4.63
N GLU A 493 -3.19 2.62 5.75
CA GLU A 493 -4.08 3.81 5.79
C GLU A 493 -3.48 5.02 5.06
N CYS A 494 -2.21 5.31 5.32
CA CYS A 494 -1.49 6.36 4.61
C CYS A 494 -1.20 6.01 3.14
N GLY A 495 -1.48 4.78 2.72
CA GLY A 495 -1.26 4.31 1.35
C GLY A 495 0.20 4.06 1.00
N ILE A 496 1.10 3.93 1.98
CA ILE A 496 2.53 3.66 1.76
C ILE A 496 2.75 2.17 1.47
N THR A 497 2.07 1.30 2.21
CA THR A 497 2.24 -0.15 2.10
C THR A 497 1.03 -0.82 1.47
N SER A 498 1.29 -1.91 0.74
CA SER A 498 0.26 -2.83 0.29
C SER A 498 0.21 -4.07 1.17
N LEU A 499 -0.99 -4.66 1.28
CA LEU A 499 -1.23 -5.87 2.06
C LEU A 499 -1.11 -7.10 1.16
N ARG A 500 -0.39 -8.10 1.66
CA ARG A 500 -0.22 -9.41 1.03
C ARG A 500 -0.50 -10.52 2.03
N GLN A 501 -0.72 -11.72 1.51
CA GLN A 501 -0.99 -12.89 2.32
C GLN A 501 -0.27 -14.10 1.74
N THR A 502 0.40 -14.86 2.62
CA THR A 502 0.82 -16.24 2.39
C THR A 502 -0.25 -17.20 2.91
N GLN A 503 -0.04 -18.52 2.80
CA GLN A 503 -0.99 -19.50 3.36
C GLN A 503 -1.25 -19.30 4.87
N SER A 504 -0.27 -18.79 5.62
CA SER A 504 -0.31 -18.70 7.09
C SER A 504 -0.29 -17.28 7.66
N VAL A 505 0.23 -16.28 6.92
CA VAL A 505 0.50 -14.95 7.48
C VAL A 505 0.11 -13.83 6.50
N ARG A 506 -0.49 -12.76 7.03
CA ARG A 506 -0.70 -11.49 6.31
C ARG A 506 0.47 -10.55 6.61
N TYR A 507 0.99 -9.86 5.61
CA TYR A 507 2.17 -9.01 5.74
C TYR A 507 2.09 -7.76 4.86
N ILE A 508 2.87 -6.74 5.20
CA ILE A 508 2.97 -5.51 4.40
C ILE A 508 4.23 -5.49 3.51
N GLN A 509 4.13 -4.82 2.38
CA GLN A 509 5.23 -4.61 1.42
C GLN A 509 5.13 -3.21 0.77
N VAL A 510 6.23 -2.68 0.22
CA VAL A 510 6.27 -1.35 -0.45
C VAL A 510 6.84 -1.48 -1.86
N ASN A 511 6.05 -1.99 -2.79
CA ASN A 511 6.53 -2.25 -4.16
C ASN A 511 6.06 -1.22 -5.20
N GLU A 512 5.47 -0.10 -4.77
CA GLU A 512 5.05 0.99 -5.67
C GLU A 512 6.18 2.03 -5.81
N PRO A 513 6.66 2.34 -7.03
CA PRO A 513 7.79 3.26 -7.23
C PRO A 513 7.58 4.65 -6.60
N LEU A 514 6.36 5.19 -6.66
CA LEU A 514 6.04 6.47 -6.03
C LEU A 514 6.10 6.41 -4.51
N ALA A 515 5.61 5.33 -3.90
CA ALA A 515 5.68 5.11 -2.45
C ALA A 515 7.13 4.94 -1.98
N ILE A 516 7.97 4.20 -2.74
CA ILE A 516 9.40 4.06 -2.47
C ILE A 516 10.09 5.42 -2.48
N ARG A 517 9.81 6.28 -3.48
CA ARG A 517 10.33 7.65 -3.54
C ARG A 517 9.97 8.44 -2.28
N VAL A 518 8.69 8.42 -1.90
CA VAL A 518 8.19 9.12 -0.70
C VAL A 518 8.86 8.60 0.57
N VAL A 519 8.97 7.28 0.74
CA VAL A 519 9.66 6.65 1.88
C VAL A 519 11.10 7.14 1.97
N ASN A 520 11.85 7.07 0.86
CA ASN A 520 13.24 7.49 0.84
C ASN A 520 13.41 8.99 1.12
N THR A 521 12.46 9.83 0.68
CA THR A 521 12.48 11.27 0.99
C THR A 521 12.17 11.55 2.45
N VAL A 522 11.07 11.00 2.99
CA VAL A 522 10.61 11.34 4.35
C VAL A 522 11.46 10.66 5.41
N LEU A 523 11.67 9.34 5.30
CA LEU A 523 12.43 8.58 6.30
C LEU A 523 13.94 8.77 6.14
N GLY A 524 14.41 9.19 4.96
CA GLY A 524 15.81 9.55 4.74
C GLY A 524 16.27 10.76 5.54
N ILE A 525 15.37 11.71 5.83
CA ILE A 525 15.66 12.86 6.70
C ILE A 525 15.94 12.40 8.14
N GLU A 526 15.19 11.38 8.58
CA GLU A 526 15.18 10.91 9.96
C GLU A 526 16.28 9.89 10.24
N PHE A 527 16.37 8.84 9.42
CA PHE A 527 17.32 7.75 9.64
C PHE A 527 18.72 8.02 9.04
N LYS A 528 18.85 9.03 8.16
CA LYS A 528 20.08 9.59 7.56
C LYS A 528 21.00 8.63 6.79
N SER A 529 21.36 7.48 7.37
CA SER A 529 22.24 6.46 6.78
C SER A 529 21.54 5.10 6.75
N PRO A 530 20.97 4.70 5.59
CA PRO A 530 20.34 3.40 5.42
C PRO A 530 21.25 2.23 5.83
N ALA A 531 22.53 2.31 5.46
CA ALA A 531 23.50 1.25 5.76
C ALA A 531 23.73 1.13 7.27
N THR A 532 23.90 2.25 7.97
CA THR A 532 24.04 2.25 9.44
C THR A 532 22.77 1.75 10.13
N THR A 533 21.58 2.15 9.67
CA THR A 533 20.30 1.64 10.21
C THR A 533 20.20 0.12 10.03
N LEU A 534 20.58 -0.40 8.86
CA LEU A 534 20.60 -1.84 8.60
C LEU A 534 21.62 -2.56 9.49
N THR A 535 22.84 -2.03 9.62
CA THR A 535 23.89 -2.59 10.48
C THR A 535 23.41 -2.69 11.94
N ASN A 536 22.87 -1.61 12.50
CA ASN A 536 22.35 -1.59 13.87
C ASN A 536 21.25 -2.65 14.07
N ARG A 537 20.35 -2.79 13.10
CA ARG A 537 19.26 -3.76 13.16
C ARG A 537 19.76 -5.20 13.11
N LEU A 538 20.69 -5.51 12.22
CA LEU A 538 21.26 -6.86 12.11
C LEU A 538 22.13 -7.20 13.32
N PHE A 539 22.77 -6.19 13.92
CA PHE A 539 23.46 -6.35 15.18
C PHE A 539 22.51 -6.72 16.33
N ALA A 540 21.34 -6.06 16.43
CA ALA A 540 20.32 -6.44 17.41
C ALA A 540 19.87 -7.92 17.24
N LYS A 541 19.69 -8.40 16.00
CA LYS A 541 19.38 -9.81 15.72
C LYS A 541 20.52 -10.77 16.10
N LEU A 542 21.77 -10.34 15.98
CA LEU A 542 22.93 -11.12 16.43
C LEU A 542 22.91 -11.25 17.97
N ASN A 543 22.67 -10.15 18.69
CA ASN A 543 22.54 -10.15 20.15
C ASN A 543 21.41 -11.05 20.66
N GLU A 544 20.24 -11.02 20.01
CA GLU A 544 19.12 -11.93 20.33
C GLU A 544 19.51 -13.41 20.21
N ARG A 545 20.53 -13.71 19.41
CA ARG A 545 21.06 -15.05 19.15
C ARG A 545 22.34 -15.36 19.93
N ALA A 546 22.74 -14.54 20.89
CA ALA A 546 23.96 -14.74 21.67
C ALA A 546 24.06 -16.18 22.26
N ASN A 547 22.93 -16.70 22.74
CA ASN A 547 22.81 -18.05 23.32
C ASN A 547 22.40 -19.15 22.33
N ALA A 548 22.32 -18.85 21.03
CA ALA A 548 21.95 -19.83 20.00
C ALA A 548 23.15 -20.72 19.60
N SER A 549 22.92 -21.70 18.72
CA SER A 549 23.99 -22.51 18.13
C SER A 549 24.96 -21.65 17.30
N ASP A 550 26.22 -22.09 17.19
CA ASP A 550 27.25 -21.41 16.39
C ASP A 550 26.82 -21.22 14.93
N THR A 551 26.06 -22.15 14.36
CA THR A 551 25.47 -22.00 13.01
C THR A 551 24.49 -20.81 12.94
N SER A 552 23.66 -20.63 13.96
CA SER A 552 22.67 -19.54 14.00
C SER A 552 23.32 -18.17 14.20
N LYS A 553 24.37 -18.12 15.04
CA LYS A 553 25.23 -16.94 15.23
C LYS A 553 26.00 -16.61 13.96
N GLY A 554 26.65 -17.59 13.35
CA GLY A 554 27.38 -17.44 12.09
C GLY A 554 26.52 -16.87 10.96
N LYS A 555 25.28 -17.34 10.81
CA LYS A 555 24.37 -16.78 9.80
C LYS A 555 23.96 -15.33 10.10
N ALA A 556 23.75 -14.98 11.37
CA ALA A 556 23.47 -13.58 11.74
C ALA A 556 24.68 -12.66 11.53
N TRP A 557 25.89 -13.17 11.83
CA TRP A 557 27.16 -12.51 11.59
C TRP A 557 27.38 -12.23 10.09
N GLU A 558 27.12 -13.21 9.22
CA GLU A 558 27.22 -13.06 7.77
C GLU A 558 26.37 -11.89 7.25
N TYR A 559 25.10 -11.78 7.68
CA TYR A 559 24.25 -10.66 7.30
C TYR A 559 24.76 -9.32 7.85
N LEU A 560 25.28 -9.30 9.08
CA LEU A 560 25.86 -8.08 9.65
C LEU A 560 27.06 -7.61 8.84
N ILE A 561 27.92 -8.53 8.39
CA ILE A 561 29.05 -8.23 7.50
C ILE A 561 28.56 -7.71 6.14
N LEU A 562 27.56 -8.35 5.52
CA LEU A 562 26.95 -7.89 4.27
C LEU A 562 26.46 -6.44 4.39
N ALA A 563 25.77 -6.09 5.47
CA ALA A 563 25.32 -4.72 5.72
C ALA A 563 26.47 -3.77 6.00
N GLN A 564 27.46 -4.18 6.78
CA GLN A 564 28.62 -3.34 7.08
C GLN A 564 29.43 -3.02 5.82
N MET A 565 29.52 -3.96 4.88
CA MET A 565 30.16 -3.72 3.59
C MET A 565 29.51 -2.56 2.82
N LEU A 566 28.19 -2.37 2.91
CA LEU A 566 27.48 -1.27 2.24
C LEU A 566 27.92 0.12 2.74
N THR A 567 28.46 0.20 3.97
CA THR A 567 29.00 1.47 4.52
C THR A 567 30.30 1.92 3.84
N TYR A 568 30.94 1.04 3.05
CA TYR A 568 32.17 1.33 2.32
C TYR A 568 31.95 1.68 0.84
N ASN A 569 30.69 1.86 0.42
CA ASN A 569 30.36 2.31 -0.93
C ASN A 569 31.09 3.61 -1.32
N GLY A 570 31.52 3.70 -2.57
CA GLY A 570 32.28 4.83 -3.13
C GLY A 570 33.77 4.79 -2.83
N LYS A 571 34.27 3.91 -1.96
CA LYS A 571 35.70 3.75 -1.69
C LYS A 571 36.40 2.97 -2.80
N LYS A 572 37.67 3.29 -3.05
CA LYS A 572 38.51 2.42 -3.88
C LYS A 572 38.89 1.17 -3.09
N VAL A 573 39.16 0.09 -3.81
CA VAL A 573 39.59 -1.18 -3.21
C VAL A 573 40.87 -1.00 -2.40
N VAL A 574 41.83 -0.21 -2.90
CA VAL A 574 43.05 0.14 -2.16
C VAL A 574 42.75 0.84 -0.83
N ASP A 575 41.77 1.74 -0.78
CA ASP A 575 41.43 2.49 0.43
C ASP A 575 40.78 1.56 1.48
N LEU A 576 39.99 0.59 1.02
CA LEU A 576 39.42 -0.44 1.88
C LEU A 576 40.51 -1.34 2.47
N ILE A 577 41.51 -1.75 1.68
CA ILE A 577 42.65 -2.55 2.18
C ILE A 577 43.43 -1.75 3.22
N LYS A 578 43.74 -0.49 2.90
CA LYS A 578 44.51 0.42 3.76
C LYS A 578 43.79 0.83 5.05
N LEU A 579 42.47 0.65 5.11
CA LEU A 579 41.71 0.80 6.34
C LEU A 579 42.23 -0.15 7.43
N PHE A 580 42.55 -1.39 7.04
CA PHE A 580 42.92 -2.47 7.96
C PHE A 580 44.43 -2.62 8.07
N TYR A 581 45.15 -2.51 6.96
CA TYR A 581 46.58 -2.83 6.86
C TYR A 581 47.41 -1.68 6.29
N ASN A 582 48.50 -1.35 6.97
CA ASN A 582 49.51 -0.41 6.47
C ASN A 582 50.37 -1.08 5.39
N ASP A 583 51.02 -0.28 4.53
CA ASP A 583 51.83 -0.80 3.41
C ASP A 583 52.91 -1.80 3.88
N HIS A 584 53.54 -1.58 5.05
CA HIS A 584 54.54 -2.49 5.62
C HIS A 584 53.98 -3.82 6.16
N GLN A 585 52.66 -3.98 6.22
CA GLN A 585 51.97 -5.19 6.68
C GLN A 585 51.46 -6.05 5.52
N ILE A 586 51.61 -5.59 4.27
CA ILE A 586 51.14 -6.28 3.06
C ILE A 586 52.28 -7.15 2.51
N LEU A 587 52.06 -8.46 2.46
CA LEU A 587 53.09 -9.45 2.16
C LEU A 587 52.84 -10.18 0.82
N GLN A 588 53.89 -10.52 0.09
CA GLN A 588 53.77 -11.38 -1.10
C GLN A 588 54.03 -12.85 -0.74
N GLU A 589 53.13 -13.74 -1.15
CA GLU A 589 53.33 -15.19 -1.03
C GLU A 589 53.93 -15.72 -2.35
N LYS A 590 55.12 -16.33 -2.31
CA LYS A 590 55.72 -16.96 -3.51
C LYS A 590 55.19 -18.38 -3.67
N LEU A 591 54.59 -18.67 -4.83
CA LEU A 591 54.02 -19.97 -5.24
C LEU A 591 54.99 -21.16 -5.30
N HIS A 592 56.29 -20.98 -5.00
CA HIS A 592 57.27 -22.06 -4.98
C HIS A 592 57.99 -22.12 -3.63
N ARG A 593 57.43 -22.91 -2.70
CA ARG A 593 58.09 -23.31 -1.44
C ARG A 593 59.39 -24.06 -1.79
N LYS A 594 60.55 -23.40 -1.66
CA LYS A 594 61.78 -24.13 -1.34
C LYS A 594 61.78 -24.41 0.17
N PRO A 595 62.27 -25.56 0.65
CA PRO A 595 62.11 -26.01 2.04
C PRO A 595 62.83 -25.16 3.09
N ASN A 596 63.59 -24.14 2.70
CA ASN A 596 64.42 -23.35 3.61
C ASN A 596 64.04 -21.86 3.53
N GLY A 597 63.11 -21.44 4.41
CA GLY A 597 63.19 -20.18 5.15
C GLY A 597 63.20 -18.83 4.41
N ASP A 598 62.74 -18.72 3.16
CA ASP A 598 62.64 -17.41 2.52
C ASP A 598 61.45 -16.60 3.07
N SER A 599 61.77 -15.47 3.68
CA SER A 599 60.86 -14.55 4.35
C SER A 599 59.85 -13.89 3.39
N LEU A 600 58.60 -13.76 3.87
CA LEU A 600 57.57 -12.91 3.26
C LEU A 600 58.13 -11.51 3.01
N LYS A 601 58.08 -11.02 1.76
CA LYS A 601 58.54 -9.67 1.40
C LYS A 601 57.36 -8.72 1.36
N VAL A 602 57.57 -7.50 1.87
CA VAL A 602 56.65 -6.37 1.68
C VAL A 602 56.47 -6.13 0.18
N THR A 603 55.23 -5.97 -0.28
CA THR A 603 54.90 -5.86 -1.71
C THR A 603 53.92 -4.73 -1.99
N GLU A 604 53.95 -4.24 -3.22
CA GLU A 604 52.96 -3.28 -3.72
C GLU A 604 51.65 -4.00 -4.05
N LEU A 605 50.52 -3.30 -3.89
CA LEU A 605 49.22 -3.82 -4.26
C LEU A 605 49.07 -3.91 -5.79
N PRO A 606 48.30 -4.88 -6.32
CA PRO A 606 48.02 -4.97 -7.74
C PRO A 606 47.40 -3.67 -8.29
N LYS A 607 47.79 -3.25 -9.51
CA LYS A 607 47.36 -1.99 -10.12
C LYS A 607 45.84 -1.80 -10.15
N TRP A 608 45.11 -2.89 -10.37
CA TRP A 608 43.65 -2.89 -10.45
C TRP A 608 42.99 -2.37 -9.15
N THR A 609 43.64 -2.54 -7.99
CA THR A 609 43.10 -2.09 -6.69
C THR A 609 43.01 -0.56 -6.57
N TYR A 610 43.80 0.17 -7.36
CA TYR A 610 43.83 1.64 -7.36
C TYR A 610 42.77 2.27 -8.27
N THR A 611 42.20 1.48 -9.18
CA THR A 611 41.14 1.92 -10.12
C THR A 611 39.78 1.31 -9.79
N ALA A 612 39.75 0.12 -9.18
CA ALA A 612 38.51 -0.52 -8.75
C ALA A 612 37.82 0.24 -7.61
N THR A 613 36.51 0.44 -7.76
CA THR A 613 35.64 1.07 -6.75
C THR A 613 34.59 0.07 -6.28
N PHE A 614 34.31 0.08 -4.99
CA PHE A 614 33.25 -0.72 -4.40
C PHE A 614 31.94 0.08 -4.40
N ASN A 615 30.93 -0.39 -5.15
CA ASN A 615 29.62 0.24 -5.23
C ASN A 615 28.53 -0.84 -5.28
N VAL A 616 27.81 -0.98 -4.18
CA VAL A 616 26.76 -1.98 -3.98
C VAL A 616 25.46 -1.31 -3.58
N GLU A 617 24.40 -1.54 -4.35
CA GLU A 617 23.05 -1.09 -4.04
C GLU A 617 22.29 -2.08 -3.13
N SER A 618 22.61 -3.37 -3.16
CA SER A 618 21.91 -4.39 -2.35
C SER A 618 22.66 -5.71 -2.23
N TYR A 619 22.08 -6.66 -1.50
CA TYR A 619 22.49 -8.06 -1.47
C TYR A 619 21.27 -8.98 -1.46
N GLY A 620 21.45 -10.23 -1.87
CA GLY A 620 20.38 -11.21 -1.82
C GLY A 620 20.80 -12.58 -2.33
N ASP A 621 19.96 -13.57 -2.08
CA ASP A 621 20.05 -14.88 -2.72
C ASP A 621 19.48 -14.84 -4.14
N VAL A 622 19.50 -15.99 -4.83
CA VAL A 622 19.00 -16.13 -6.21
C VAL A 622 17.54 -15.70 -6.34
N GLU A 623 16.69 -16.02 -5.37
CA GLU A 623 15.26 -15.65 -5.39
C GLU A 623 15.09 -14.13 -5.28
N MET A 624 15.77 -13.51 -4.32
CA MET A 624 15.71 -12.07 -4.11
C MET A 624 16.29 -11.29 -5.29
N LEU A 625 17.41 -11.75 -5.84
CA LEU A 625 18.05 -11.12 -6.99
C LEU A 625 17.25 -11.30 -8.28
N SER A 626 16.54 -12.42 -8.43
CA SER A 626 15.58 -12.61 -9.52
C SER A 626 14.51 -11.51 -9.50
N LEU A 627 13.99 -11.20 -8.32
CA LEU A 627 13.01 -10.12 -8.15
C LEU A 627 13.61 -8.73 -8.40
N LEU A 628 14.80 -8.44 -7.87
CA LEU A 628 15.48 -7.15 -8.03
C LEU A 628 15.87 -6.86 -9.49
N CYS A 629 16.34 -7.88 -10.20
CA CYS A 629 16.75 -7.76 -11.60
C CYS A 629 15.57 -7.95 -12.58
N ASN A 630 14.38 -8.29 -12.08
CA ASN A 630 13.21 -8.68 -12.87
C ASN A 630 13.56 -9.76 -13.93
N LYS A 631 14.31 -10.77 -13.50
CA LYS A 631 14.77 -11.91 -14.31
C LYS A 631 14.55 -13.20 -13.52
N SER A 632 14.32 -14.31 -14.21
CA SER A 632 14.21 -15.61 -13.56
C SER A 632 15.57 -16.29 -13.63
N TYR A 633 16.27 -16.39 -12.50
CA TYR A 633 17.53 -17.14 -12.39
C TYR A 633 17.25 -18.52 -11.80
N GLU A 634 17.89 -19.57 -12.33
CA GLU A 634 17.74 -20.93 -11.78
C GLU A 634 18.76 -21.21 -10.67
N ASP A 635 19.95 -20.62 -10.78
CA ASP A 635 21.08 -20.85 -9.87
C ASP A 635 22.01 -19.63 -9.76
N GLY A 636 22.99 -19.70 -8.85
CA GLY A 636 24.00 -18.63 -8.69
C GLY A 636 24.87 -18.39 -9.92
N VAL A 637 25.06 -19.38 -10.80
CA VAL A 637 25.84 -19.22 -12.04
C VAL A 637 25.06 -18.41 -13.08
N ASP A 638 23.73 -18.55 -13.15
CA ASP A 638 22.88 -17.69 -14.00
C ASP A 638 22.99 -16.23 -13.58
N VAL A 639 22.94 -15.95 -12.28
CA VAL A 639 23.13 -14.60 -11.73
C VAL A 639 24.49 -14.04 -12.16
N ILE A 640 25.56 -14.81 -11.96
CA ILE A 640 26.94 -14.39 -12.32
C ILE A 640 27.07 -14.16 -13.82
N SER A 641 26.53 -15.06 -14.64
CA SER A 641 26.57 -14.96 -16.10
C SER A 641 25.85 -13.71 -16.58
N ASP A 642 24.69 -13.41 -15.99
CA ASP A 642 23.95 -12.20 -16.27
C ASP A 642 24.73 -10.95 -15.87
N TRP A 643 25.34 -10.91 -14.69
CA TRP A 643 26.13 -9.76 -14.26
C TRP A 643 27.36 -9.53 -15.12
N LEU A 644 28.00 -10.60 -15.59
CA LEU A 644 29.10 -10.49 -16.55
C LEU A 644 28.60 -9.93 -17.89
N ALA A 645 27.43 -10.35 -18.37
CA ALA A 645 26.85 -9.88 -19.63
C ALA A 645 26.22 -8.48 -19.57
N SER A 646 25.64 -8.11 -18.42
CA SER A 646 24.88 -6.89 -18.16
C SER A 646 25.55 -6.10 -17.02
N PRO A 647 26.51 -5.21 -17.33
CA PRO A 647 27.22 -4.39 -16.33
C PRO A 647 26.29 -3.57 -15.41
N GLU A 648 25.09 -3.22 -15.88
CA GLU A 648 24.05 -2.54 -15.09
C GLU A 648 23.56 -3.34 -13.88
N ASN A 649 23.75 -4.66 -13.87
CA ASN A 649 23.37 -5.55 -12.76
C ASN A 649 24.53 -5.80 -11.79
N ARG A 650 25.74 -5.28 -12.06
CA ARG A 650 26.97 -5.39 -11.22
C ARG A 650 26.95 -4.44 -10.01
N LYS A 651 25.83 -4.43 -9.30
CA LYS A 651 25.55 -3.54 -8.17
C LYS A 651 24.98 -4.28 -6.98
N TYR A 652 24.99 -5.61 -7.02
CA TYR A 652 24.47 -6.46 -5.97
C TYR A 652 25.53 -7.43 -5.46
N ILE A 653 25.43 -7.82 -4.19
CA ILE A 653 26.19 -8.95 -3.63
C ILE A 653 25.29 -10.19 -3.68
N LEU A 654 25.78 -11.27 -4.28
CA LEU A 654 25.15 -12.57 -4.25
C LEU A 654 25.49 -13.23 -2.91
N GLN A 655 24.46 -13.60 -2.16
CA GLN A 655 24.52 -14.58 -1.08
C GLN A 655 24.32 -15.97 -1.71
N PRO A 656 25.39 -16.77 -1.90
CA PRO A 656 25.30 -17.99 -2.68
C PRO A 656 24.53 -19.09 -1.93
N GLU A 657 24.00 -20.08 -2.67
CA GLU A 657 23.44 -21.27 -2.03
C GLU A 657 24.50 -22.06 -1.24
N ASN A 658 24.07 -22.88 -0.27
CA ASN A 658 24.97 -23.66 0.59
C ASN A 658 26.00 -24.55 -0.16
N ALA A 659 25.69 -24.92 -1.42
CA ALA A 659 26.55 -25.74 -2.26
C ALA A 659 27.69 -24.94 -2.93
N MET A 660 27.58 -23.61 -2.94
CA MET A 660 28.56 -22.68 -3.48
C MET A 660 29.35 -22.03 -2.34
N ARG A 661 30.62 -21.75 -2.63
CA ARG A 661 31.51 -20.90 -1.83
C ARG A 661 32.02 -19.80 -2.75
N PRO A 662 32.23 -18.55 -2.31
CA PRO A 662 32.27 -18.02 -0.93
C PRO A 662 30.90 -17.83 -0.23
N ASP A 663 30.89 -17.28 1.00
CA ASP A 663 29.64 -16.90 1.70
C ASP A 663 29.02 -15.62 1.10
N GLY A 664 29.82 -14.79 0.40
CA GLY A 664 29.31 -13.68 -0.40
C GLY A 664 30.22 -13.29 -1.55
N LEU A 665 29.60 -12.80 -2.63
CA LEU A 665 30.23 -12.60 -3.93
C LEU A 665 29.74 -11.32 -4.59
N TYR A 666 30.68 -10.47 -5.02
CA TYR A 666 30.38 -9.28 -5.81
C TYR A 666 31.28 -9.21 -7.04
N ILE A 667 30.71 -8.75 -8.16
CA ILE A 667 31.41 -8.50 -9.42
C ILE A 667 31.39 -7.00 -9.65
N GLY A 668 32.58 -6.38 -9.60
CA GLY A 668 32.72 -4.95 -9.79
C GLY A 668 33.23 -4.61 -11.18
N HIS A 669 32.85 -3.43 -11.65
CA HIS A 669 33.38 -2.87 -12.89
C HIS A 669 34.78 -2.29 -12.69
N ILE A 670 35.60 -2.32 -13.74
CA ILE A 670 36.96 -1.77 -13.69
C ILE A 670 37.37 -1.12 -15.02
N ASP A 671 38.13 -0.03 -14.92
CA ASP A 671 38.77 0.69 -16.04
C ASP A 671 37.83 1.18 -17.16
N GLY A 672 36.53 1.37 -16.91
CA GLY A 672 35.62 1.92 -17.93
C GLY A 672 35.11 0.89 -18.96
N HIS A 673 35.65 -0.33 -18.99
CA HIS A 673 35.37 -1.33 -20.01
C HIS A 673 34.33 -2.38 -19.54
N HIS A 674 33.22 -2.48 -20.28
CA HIS A 674 32.13 -3.42 -19.97
C HIS A 674 32.56 -4.90 -19.91
N SER A 675 33.61 -5.30 -20.65
CA SER A 675 34.12 -6.68 -20.65
C SER A 675 35.14 -6.98 -19.56
N HIS A 676 35.53 -5.98 -18.76
CA HIS A 676 36.49 -6.13 -17.68
C HIS A 676 35.77 -6.15 -16.32
N TYR A 677 36.28 -6.95 -15.39
CA TYR A 677 35.73 -7.02 -14.04
C TYR A 677 36.77 -7.41 -12.98
N TRP A 678 36.45 -7.12 -11.73
CA TRP A 678 37.12 -7.61 -10.53
C TRP A 678 36.09 -8.26 -9.61
N THR A 679 36.54 -9.05 -8.63
CA THR A 679 35.64 -9.78 -7.72
C THR A 679 35.94 -9.46 -6.26
N LEU A 680 34.90 -9.28 -5.45
CA LEU A 680 34.98 -9.38 -4.00
C LEU A 680 34.39 -10.72 -3.58
N LEU A 681 35.15 -11.49 -2.79
CA LEU A 681 34.78 -12.80 -2.28
C LEU A 681 35.03 -12.80 -0.78
N PHE A 682 34.05 -13.17 0.04
CA PHE A 682 34.28 -13.20 1.48
C PHE A 682 33.72 -14.43 2.20
N SER A 683 34.41 -14.80 3.27
CA SER A 683 33.99 -15.80 4.25
C SER A 683 33.74 -15.08 5.57
N ALA A 684 32.62 -15.36 6.23
CA ALA A 684 32.28 -14.77 7.52
C ALA A 684 32.01 -15.88 8.55
N LYS A 685 32.87 -15.96 9.57
CA LYS A 685 32.85 -17.01 10.60
C LYS A 685 32.84 -16.40 12.00
N PHE A 686 31.98 -16.96 12.85
CA PHE A 686 31.84 -16.58 14.24
C PHE A 686 31.92 -17.84 15.10
N TYR A 687 33.05 -18.01 15.80
CA TYR A 687 33.35 -19.19 16.61
C TYR A 687 33.58 -18.81 18.07
N SER A 688 33.52 -19.83 18.94
CA SER A 688 33.91 -19.71 20.35
C SER A 688 35.43 -19.67 20.56
N ASN A 689 36.21 -20.24 19.65
CA ASN A 689 37.67 -20.31 19.74
C ASN A 689 38.32 -19.91 18.42
N ALA A 690 39.60 -19.53 18.50
CA ALA A 690 40.39 -19.20 17.32
C ALA A 690 40.56 -20.43 16.39
N MET A 691 40.43 -20.21 15.08
CA MET A 691 40.54 -21.26 14.06
C MET A 691 41.98 -21.78 13.98
N SER A 692 42.18 -23.10 13.89
CA SER A 692 43.53 -23.70 13.94
C SER A 692 43.72 -24.86 12.96
N GLY A 693 44.98 -25.20 12.69
CA GLY A 693 45.33 -26.39 11.91
C GLY A 693 44.84 -26.37 10.46
N GLN A 694 44.31 -27.50 9.98
CA GLN A 694 43.86 -27.66 8.59
C GLN A 694 42.69 -26.74 8.22
N GLU A 695 41.89 -26.30 9.20
CA GLU A 695 40.72 -25.46 8.98
C GLU A 695 41.08 -24.10 8.37
N ILE A 696 42.29 -23.57 8.66
CA ILE A 696 42.79 -22.30 8.09
C ILE A 696 42.92 -22.41 6.57
N ASN A 697 43.53 -23.50 6.09
CA ASN A 697 43.70 -23.73 4.65
C ASN A 697 42.36 -24.00 3.97
N GLN A 698 41.45 -24.72 4.63
CA GLN A 698 40.11 -24.97 4.13
C GLN A 698 39.31 -23.66 4.01
N ASP A 699 39.42 -22.75 4.98
CA ASP A 699 38.75 -21.46 4.93
C ASP A 699 39.37 -20.54 3.86
N LYS A 700 40.71 -20.49 3.74
CA LYS A 700 41.40 -19.82 2.62
C LYS A 700 40.82 -20.26 1.27
N ASN A 701 40.67 -21.58 1.06
CA ASN A 701 40.11 -22.12 -0.18
C ASN A 701 38.64 -21.75 -0.41
N SER A 702 37.87 -21.42 0.63
CA SER A 702 36.45 -21.06 0.49
C SER A 702 36.21 -19.73 -0.24
N THR A 703 37.21 -18.85 -0.31
CA THR A 703 37.13 -17.60 -1.10
C THR A 703 37.90 -17.68 -2.42
N ASN A 704 38.44 -18.85 -2.78
CA ASN A 704 39.15 -19.01 -4.04
C ASN A 704 38.15 -19.13 -5.20
N TRP A 705 38.19 -18.17 -6.12
CA TRP A 705 37.29 -18.09 -7.27
C TRP A 705 37.32 -19.31 -8.19
N SER A 706 38.45 -20.02 -8.26
CA SER A 706 38.57 -21.26 -9.05
C SER A 706 37.97 -22.49 -8.38
N LEU A 707 37.71 -22.40 -7.07
CA LEU A 707 37.18 -23.49 -6.25
C LEU A 707 35.69 -23.28 -5.88
N ALA A 708 35.01 -22.35 -6.54
CA ALA A 708 33.56 -22.24 -6.45
C ALA A 708 32.92 -23.60 -6.81
N TYR A 709 32.00 -24.09 -5.98
CA TYR A 709 31.38 -25.44 -6.07
C TYR A 709 32.29 -26.63 -5.75
N TYR A 710 33.42 -26.41 -5.06
CA TYR A 710 34.14 -27.47 -4.36
C TYR A 710 33.79 -27.45 -2.86
N THR A 711 33.79 -28.62 -2.23
CA THR A 711 33.71 -28.75 -0.78
C THR A 711 35.00 -28.22 -0.13
N LYS A 712 34.95 -27.99 1.19
CA LYS A 712 36.11 -27.56 1.99
C LYS A 712 37.31 -28.51 1.85
N ASP A 713 37.06 -29.79 1.57
CA ASP A 713 38.07 -30.83 1.35
C ASP A 713 38.48 -30.99 -0.13
N LEU A 714 38.22 -29.98 -0.96
CA LEU A 714 38.53 -29.98 -2.40
C LEU A 714 37.85 -31.11 -3.19
N ARG A 715 36.74 -31.67 -2.67
CA ARG A 715 35.91 -32.62 -3.42
C ARG A 715 34.85 -31.85 -4.20
N LYS A 716 34.34 -32.43 -5.29
CA LYS A 716 33.23 -31.85 -6.05
C LYS A 716 31.98 -31.74 -5.15
N ALA A 717 31.37 -30.55 -5.07
CA ALA A 717 30.10 -30.38 -4.36
C ALA A 717 28.96 -31.08 -5.12
N PRO A 718 27.78 -31.29 -4.50
CA PRO A 718 26.62 -31.91 -5.16
C PRO A 718 26.26 -31.25 -6.51
N ASN A 719 26.48 -29.94 -6.65
CA ASN A 719 26.20 -29.17 -7.85
C ASN A 719 27.41 -28.99 -8.78
N CYS A 720 28.37 -29.92 -8.76
CA CYS A 720 29.61 -29.79 -9.54
C CYS A 720 29.42 -29.70 -11.07
N HIS A 721 28.24 -30.01 -11.61
CA HIS A 721 27.91 -29.76 -13.02
C HIS A 721 27.90 -28.27 -13.36
N LEU A 722 27.72 -27.38 -12.36
CA LEU A 722 27.78 -25.93 -12.53
C LEU A 722 29.21 -25.40 -12.67
N ILE A 723 30.24 -26.20 -12.38
CA ILE A 723 31.65 -25.78 -12.50
C ILE A 723 31.97 -25.44 -13.95
N ASP A 724 31.56 -26.29 -14.90
CA ASP A 724 31.84 -26.09 -16.32
C ASP A 724 31.05 -24.87 -16.86
N LYS A 725 29.79 -24.72 -16.43
CA LYS A 725 28.92 -23.57 -16.75
C LYS A 725 29.57 -22.26 -16.27
N LEU A 726 30.09 -22.22 -15.06
CA LEU A 726 30.78 -21.04 -14.49
C LEU A 726 32.09 -20.75 -15.22
N ALA A 727 32.87 -21.78 -15.56
CA ALA A 727 34.12 -21.63 -16.29
C ALA A 727 33.87 -21.05 -17.70
N GLU A 728 32.83 -21.51 -18.38
CA GLU A 728 32.40 -21.00 -19.68
C GLU A 728 31.99 -19.53 -19.60
N ALA A 729 31.12 -19.18 -18.65
CA ALA A 729 30.66 -17.80 -18.44
C ALA A 729 31.85 -16.84 -18.23
N ARG A 730 32.83 -17.25 -17.41
CA ARG A 730 34.02 -16.44 -17.10
C ARG A 730 34.95 -16.25 -18.30
N ARG A 731 35.10 -17.25 -19.16
CA ARG A 731 36.07 -17.22 -20.28
C ARG A 731 35.80 -16.09 -21.27
N LEU A 732 34.56 -15.62 -21.34
CA LEU A 732 34.13 -14.55 -22.24
C LEU A 732 34.56 -13.15 -21.78
N TYR A 733 35.05 -13.00 -20.54
CA TYR A 733 35.33 -11.71 -19.91
C TYR A 733 36.72 -11.67 -19.28
N LYS A 734 37.29 -10.47 -19.16
CA LYS A 734 38.63 -10.29 -18.58
C LYS A 734 38.55 -10.00 -17.09
N HIS A 735 38.98 -10.98 -16.28
CA HIS A 735 39.16 -10.82 -14.85
C HIS A 735 40.51 -10.18 -14.52
N HIS A 736 40.52 -9.13 -13.70
CA HIS A 736 41.76 -8.44 -13.28
C HIS A 736 42.32 -8.94 -11.95
N GLY A 737 41.49 -9.50 -11.09
CA GLY A 737 41.88 -10.00 -9.77
C GLY A 737 40.73 -9.97 -8.77
N SER A 738 40.96 -10.58 -7.60
CA SER A 738 39.98 -10.71 -6.53
C SER A 738 40.45 -10.04 -5.24
N LEU A 739 39.55 -9.34 -4.55
CA LEU A 739 39.70 -9.08 -3.12
C LEU A 739 39.01 -10.22 -2.36
N ARG A 740 39.76 -10.94 -1.52
CA ARG A 740 39.32 -12.10 -0.76
C ARG A 740 39.39 -11.77 0.73
N ILE A 741 38.25 -11.62 1.39
CA ILE A 741 38.20 -11.20 2.80
C ILE A 741 37.70 -12.34 3.70
N HIS A 742 38.42 -12.62 4.77
CA HIS A 742 38.11 -13.63 5.76
C HIS A 742 37.80 -12.95 7.10
N PHE A 743 36.52 -12.78 7.41
CA PHE A 743 36.06 -12.23 8.69
C PHE A 743 35.95 -13.38 9.70
N ILE A 744 36.98 -13.59 10.51
CA ILE A 744 37.07 -14.72 11.45
C ILE A 744 37.10 -14.19 12.88
N MET A 745 36.03 -14.45 13.63
CA MET A 745 35.93 -14.09 15.05
C MET A 745 36.09 -15.34 15.93
N PRO A 746 36.95 -15.32 16.97
CA PRO A 746 37.79 -14.20 17.42
C PRO A 746 39.07 -13.98 16.59
N GLY A 747 39.52 -14.98 15.82
CA GLY A 747 40.71 -14.87 14.97
C GLY A 747 41.32 -16.23 14.61
N LEU A 748 42.59 -16.23 14.19
CA LEU A 748 43.37 -17.42 13.90
C LEU A 748 44.27 -17.80 15.10
N ALA A 749 44.43 -19.10 15.36
CA ALA A 749 45.33 -19.60 16.38
C ALA A 749 46.81 -19.49 15.94
N SER A 750 47.72 -19.32 16.90
CA SER A 750 49.15 -19.27 16.64
C SER A 750 49.68 -20.63 16.18
N CYS A 751 50.21 -20.70 14.95
CA CYS A 751 50.85 -21.91 14.43
C CYS A 751 52.34 -21.97 14.81
N SER A 752 52.79 -23.12 15.32
CA SER A 752 54.15 -23.35 15.79
C SER A 752 55.20 -23.45 14.67
N ASP A 753 54.77 -23.75 13.44
CA ASP A 753 55.64 -23.90 12.26
C ASP A 753 55.74 -22.63 11.39
N GLY A 754 55.04 -21.55 11.77
CA GLY A 754 55.02 -20.29 11.03
C GLY A 754 54.24 -20.33 9.70
N SER A 755 53.57 -21.44 9.37
CA SER A 755 52.75 -21.55 8.17
C SER A 755 51.37 -20.91 8.39
N ASP A 756 51.09 -19.89 7.58
CA ASP A 756 49.82 -19.16 7.45
C ASP A 756 49.30 -18.41 8.72
N ARG A 757 49.94 -17.29 9.07
CA ARG A 757 49.60 -16.43 10.24
C ARG A 757 48.46 -15.40 10.01
N GLY A 758 47.60 -15.59 9.01
CA GLY A 758 46.63 -14.55 8.61
C GLY A 758 47.28 -13.32 7.96
N GLY A 759 46.73 -12.12 8.21
CA GLY A 759 47.25 -10.85 7.67
C GLY A 759 46.69 -10.45 6.31
N CYS A 760 47.37 -9.52 5.62
CA CYS A 760 47.06 -9.12 4.24
C CYS A 760 48.15 -9.59 3.29
N ARG A 761 47.76 -10.29 2.22
CA ARG A 761 48.70 -10.90 1.28
C ARG A 761 48.28 -10.74 -0.17
N VAL A 762 49.27 -10.77 -1.05
CA VAL A 762 49.05 -10.81 -2.50
C VAL A 762 49.48 -12.17 -3.04
N GLU A 763 48.55 -12.87 -3.69
CA GLU A 763 48.75 -14.12 -4.43
C GLU A 763 48.37 -13.89 -5.88
N ASP A 764 49.36 -13.91 -6.78
CA ASP A 764 49.18 -13.49 -8.18
C ASP A 764 48.56 -12.08 -8.30
N ASN A 765 47.31 -11.98 -8.77
CA ASN A 765 46.54 -10.74 -8.84
C ASN A 765 45.48 -10.63 -7.73
N ASP A 766 45.35 -11.63 -6.86
CA ASP A 766 44.39 -11.64 -5.76
C ASP A 766 45.01 -11.02 -4.49
N VAL A 767 44.20 -10.29 -3.74
CA VAL A 767 44.54 -9.77 -2.42
C VAL A 767 43.72 -10.54 -1.39
N ILE A 768 44.36 -11.20 -0.44
CA ILE A 768 43.74 -11.97 0.64
C ILE A 768 43.91 -11.20 1.95
N MET A 769 42.81 -10.95 2.65
CA MET A 769 42.78 -10.23 3.93
C MET A 769 42.08 -11.07 5.00
N TYR A 770 42.69 -11.17 6.17
CA TYR A 770 42.04 -11.66 7.38
C TYR A 770 41.61 -10.49 8.26
N ILE A 771 40.39 -10.51 8.79
CA ILE A 771 39.87 -9.49 9.71
C ILE A 771 39.39 -10.24 10.96
N ASP A 772 39.99 -9.92 12.10
CA ASP A 772 39.77 -10.58 13.39
C ASP A 772 39.28 -9.61 14.48
N ARG A 773 39.19 -10.10 15.72
CA ARG A 773 38.74 -9.31 16.89
C ARG A 773 39.51 -7.99 17.03
N THR A 774 40.81 -7.97 16.76
CA THR A 774 41.65 -6.77 16.93
C THR A 774 41.32 -5.64 15.96
N MET A 775 40.56 -5.96 14.90
CA MET A 775 40.18 -5.03 13.84
C MET A 775 38.71 -4.61 13.90
N LEU A 776 37.94 -5.03 14.92
CA LEU A 776 36.53 -4.69 15.06
C LEU A 776 36.28 -3.18 15.06
N GLY A 777 37.09 -2.40 15.79
CA GLY A 777 36.98 -0.94 15.79
C GLY A 777 37.23 -0.29 14.42
N LYS A 778 38.04 -0.92 13.55
CA LYS A 778 38.24 -0.49 12.16
C LYS A 778 37.08 -0.92 11.26
N LEU A 779 36.55 -2.11 11.50
CA LEU A 779 35.42 -2.67 10.76
C LEU A 779 34.14 -1.87 11.02
N PHE A 780 33.89 -1.47 12.27
CA PHE A 780 32.69 -0.70 12.67
C PHE A 780 33.03 0.75 13.04
N GLN A 781 33.90 1.42 12.28
CA GLN A 781 34.29 2.83 12.55
C GLN A 781 33.09 3.79 12.65
N SER A 782 32.03 3.54 11.89
CA SER A 782 30.79 4.33 11.93
C SER A 782 29.86 3.97 13.09
N SER A 783 30.15 2.89 13.81
CA SER A 783 29.32 2.31 14.87
C SER A 783 30.20 1.67 15.98
N PRO A 784 31.01 2.45 16.72
CA PRO A 784 31.96 1.91 17.71
C PRO A 784 31.31 1.01 18.77
N ASP A 785 30.10 1.36 19.22
CA ASP A 785 29.34 0.59 20.21
C ASP A 785 29.06 -0.86 19.77
N ILE A 786 28.94 -1.10 18.46
CA ILE A 786 28.78 -2.44 17.89
C ILE A 786 30.07 -3.24 18.07
N ALA A 787 31.23 -2.63 17.82
CA ALA A 787 32.51 -3.30 18.01
C ALA A 787 32.70 -3.74 19.47
N GLU A 788 32.46 -2.83 20.41
CA GLU A 788 32.55 -3.12 21.86
C GLU A 788 31.60 -4.25 22.27
N SER A 789 30.36 -4.21 21.78
CA SER A 789 29.37 -5.24 22.14
C SER A 789 29.68 -6.60 21.50
N ILE A 790 30.27 -6.64 20.30
CA ILE A 790 30.75 -7.89 19.70
C ILE A 790 31.90 -8.47 20.54
N GLU A 791 32.78 -7.65 21.11
CA GLU A 791 33.82 -8.15 22.02
C GLU A 791 33.22 -8.87 23.22
N VAL A 792 32.14 -8.33 23.80
CA VAL A 792 31.40 -8.98 24.90
C VAL A 792 30.75 -10.30 24.45
N LEU A 793 30.28 -10.40 23.20
CA LEU A 793 29.73 -11.67 22.68
C LEU A 793 30.78 -12.76 22.45
N LEU A 794 32.06 -12.38 22.36
CA LEU A 794 33.18 -13.30 22.16
C LEU A 794 33.80 -13.76 23.48
N GLU A 795 33.43 -13.14 24.59
CA GLU A 795 33.78 -13.53 25.97
C GLU A 795 32.74 -14.50 26.54
#